data_AF-A0A194PXT0-F1
#
_entry.id   AF-A0A194PXT0-F1
#
_cell.length_a   1.000
_cell.length_b   1.000
_cell.length_c   1.000
_cell.angle_alpha   90.00
_cell.angle_beta   90.00
_cell.angle_gamma   90.00
#
_symmetry.space_group_name_H-M   'P 1'
#
loop_
_entity.id
_entity.type
_entity.pdbx_description
1 polymer ?
#
loop_
_entity_poly.entity_id
_entity_poly.type
_entity_poly.pdbx_seq_one_letter_code
_entity_poly.pdbx_strand_id
1 'polypeptide(L)'
;MKILILVTILFTIKMSNSSCYWNENCHYKQFSSKTPYEFVRGDIRDSVVIKPGCKTISLWGLVRHGKRNPGENFVYKMLDATLLKDYIKTSHEKGEGIMCAQDVDNLSNWIIDEDTFHNVHQIAKEGYEEMAGLGHRFSAVFKDLLISTDEKNYTLRSAYGHWLENSAKGFIQGIGNESLVIDKPHKTYDIIAPYESCNYYMKGVKQNPEIYKEPTKYQDMTEFLAVKEGIQKRTGINYTLTNENITSLYDLCRYTSSGTHKKLSPWCALFTTEDIKVLEYIGDLRHYYRNSYGTPVNKIFGRIPLTDLLETFIKAKNGKGNLFTIYFTHATMMDMVYTALGLFKDEVPLTAEFRNDTRKWRSSKSSAFASNLMVTLNRCIDGDETDYNVVFYLNERPLDLICNNGECSWREFEEILKPFVFGCEPPYLTCGKYQKDVQKNPNIYAESEKYKKTSEYLATKDRIQRRTGIDYELTDTNVTALYDLCRHTWSGVESKLSPWCALFTKDDLQVLEYIQDLRSYYRNGYGTAQSEIFGQIPLADLLRSFQKVKEGDGKKMTAYFTHATMLDMVYTSLGLFKDNKPLSSTNRDRDRKWRSSANSAFSVNLVAVLNRCTKEDEIDYNVVFYLNEEPIRAICADGTCTWKEFEEKLTPFLNTKIDFCEFKSEPY
;
A
#
# COMPACT_ATOMS: atom_id res chain seq x y z
N MET A 1 -79.62 34.64 -43.17
CA MET A 1 -79.49 33.27 -42.63
C MET A 1 -78.00 33.03 -42.43
N LYS A 2 -77.54 32.92 -41.17
CA LYS A 2 -76.11 32.92 -40.79
C LYS A 2 -75.47 31.58 -41.12
N ILE A 3 -74.34 31.61 -41.83
CA ILE A 3 -73.48 30.45 -42.09
C ILE A 3 -72.59 30.27 -40.85
N LEU A 4 -72.74 29.13 -40.17
CA LEU A 4 -71.94 28.74 -39.01
C LEU A 4 -70.69 28.00 -39.52
N ILE A 5 -69.52 28.65 -39.47
CA ILE A 5 -68.23 28.01 -39.74
C ILE A 5 -67.77 27.35 -38.43
N LEU A 6 -67.80 26.01 -38.41
CA LEU A 6 -67.27 25.21 -37.31
C LEU A 6 -65.75 25.10 -37.49
N VAL A 7 -64.98 25.85 -36.70
CA VAL A 7 -63.51 25.73 -36.66
C VAL A 7 -63.16 24.62 -35.68
N THR A 8 -62.83 23.43 -36.20
CA THR A 8 -62.20 22.36 -35.43
C THR A 8 -60.74 22.73 -35.14
N ILE A 9 -60.47 23.12 -33.90
CA ILE A 9 -59.11 23.29 -33.38
C ILE A 9 -58.54 21.90 -33.13
N LEU A 10 -57.69 21.42 -34.06
CA LEU A 10 -56.82 20.27 -33.85
C LEU A 10 -55.76 20.65 -32.83
N PHE A 11 -55.95 20.24 -31.57
CA PHE A 11 -54.87 20.18 -30.60
C PHE A 11 -53.85 19.14 -31.09
N THR A 12 -52.78 19.60 -31.73
CA THR A 12 -51.57 18.79 -31.89
C THR A 12 -50.97 18.60 -30.50
N ILE A 13 -51.33 17.49 -29.83
CA ILE A 13 -50.57 16.98 -28.69
C ILE A 13 -49.17 16.70 -29.25
N LYS A 14 -48.18 17.51 -28.85
CA LYS A 14 -46.78 17.13 -28.99
C LYS A 14 -46.62 15.85 -28.18
N MET A 15 -46.73 14.70 -28.83
CA MET A 15 -46.18 13.47 -28.28
C MET A 15 -44.67 13.69 -28.19
N SER A 16 -44.22 14.13 -27.01
CA SER A 16 -42.83 13.99 -26.61
C SER A 16 -42.55 12.49 -26.70
N ASN A 17 -41.79 12.06 -27.70
CA ASN A 17 -41.16 10.75 -27.71
C ASN A 17 -40.18 10.73 -26.54
N SER A 18 -40.67 10.46 -25.32
CA SER A 18 -39.80 10.26 -24.16
C SER A 18 -39.05 8.96 -24.42
N SER A 19 -37.74 9.07 -24.62
CA SER A 19 -36.89 7.88 -24.69
C SER A 19 -37.04 7.14 -23.36
N CYS A 20 -37.50 5.90 -23.42
CA CYS A 20 -37.57 5.06 -22.24
C CYS A 20 -36.20 4.45 -21.94
N TYR A 21 -35.89 4.31 -20.66
CA TYR A 21 -34.76 3.49 -20.25
C TYR A 21 -34.98 2.04 -20.66
N TRP A 22 -36.14 1.43 -20.39
CA TRP A 22 -36.36 0.00 -20.60
C TRP A 22 -36.03 -0.55 -22.01
N ASN A 23 -36.13 0.28 -23.06
CA ASN A 23 -35.83 -0.09 -24.45
C ASN A 23 -34.63 0.65 -25.05
N GLU A 24 -33.82 1.30 -24.21
CA GLU A 24 -32.60 1.95 -24.65
C GLU A 24 -31.61 0.89 -25.17
N ASN A 25 -31.19 1.02 -26.43
CA ASN A 25 -30.32 0.03 -27.07
C ASN A 25 -28.94 -0.08 -26.39
N CYS A 26 -28.43 1.01 -25.82
CA CYS A 26 -27.06 1.13 -25.32
C CYS A 26 -27.01 1.79 -23.95
N HIS A 27 -27.33 1.03 -22.90
CA HIS A 27 -27.23 1.52 -21.53
C HIS A 27 -25.78 1.78 -21.08
N TYR A 28 -25.58 2.87 -20.36
CA TYR A 28 -24.35 3.10 -19.60
C TYR A 28 -24.29 2.18 -18.38
N LYS A 29 -23.14 1.52 -18.17
CA LYS A 29 -23.00 0.39 -17.21
C LYS A 29 -21.87 0.56 -16.18
N GLN A 30 -21.25 1.74 -16.12
CA GLN A 30 -20.10 2.00 -15.24
C GLN A 30 -20.55 2.75 -13.98
N PHE A 31 -20.10 2.26 -12.81
CA PHE A 31 -20.51 2.73 -11.49
C PHE A 31 -19.32 2.89 -10.52
N SER A 32 -18.19 3.40 -11.01
CA SER A 32 -16.92 3.46 -10.26
C SER A 32 -16.55 2.05 -9.73
N SER A 33 -15.93 1.92 -8.56
CA SER A 33 -15.57 0.63 -7.97
C SER A 33 -16.77 -0.28 -7.64
N LYS A 34 -18.01 0.18 -7.83
CA LYS A 34 -19.24 -0.62 -7.66
C LYS A 34 -19.77 -1.18 -8.98
N THR A 35 -19.00 -1.08 -10.06
CA THR A 35 -19.30 -1.70 -11.34
C THR A 35 -19.29 -3.24 -11.21
N PRO A 36 -20.33 -3.95 -11.69
CA PRO A 36 -20.30 -5.41 -11.86
C PRO A 36 -19.17 -5.85 -12.78
N TYR A 37 -18.54 -6.98 -12.47
CA TYR A 37 -17.35 -7.43 -13.19
C TYR A 37 -17.63 -7.75 -14.66
N GLU A 38 -18.80 -8.35 -14.91
CA GLU A 38 -19.26 -8.75 -16.24
C GLU A 38 -19.26 -7.60 -17.26
N PHE A 39 -19.41 -6.35 -16.80
CA PHE A 39 -19.43 -5.19 -17.67
C PHE A 39 -18.05 -4.70 -18.10
N VAL A 40 -16.98 -5.17 -17.45
CA VAL A 40 -15.62 -4.65 -17.67
C VAL A 40 -14.59 -5.72 -17.92
N ARG A 41 -14.85 -6.99 -17.60
CA ARG A 41 -13.93 -8.10 -17.83
C ARG A 41 -13.70 -8.38 -19.31
N GLY A 42 -12.53 -8.94 -19.63
CA GLY A 42 -12.29 -9.67 -20.86
C GLY A 42 -12.70 -11.14 -20.72
N ASP A 43 -12.09 -11.97 -21.56
CA ASP A 43 -12.16 -13.42 -21.44
C ASP A 43 -10.74 -13.98 -21.65
N ILE A 44 -10.12 -14.47 -20.58
CA ILE A 44 -8.72 -14.89 -20.64
C ILE A 44 -8.51 -16.06 -21.63
N ARG A 45 -9.57 -16.80 -21.98
CA ARG A 45 -9.52 -17.88 -22.97
C ARG A 45 -9.26 -17.36 -24.38
N ASP A 46 -9.69 -16.14 -24.67
CA ASP A 46 -9.56 -15.50 -25.98
C ASP A 46 -8.33 -14.59 -26.07
N SER A 47 -7.77 -14.18 -24.93
CA SER A 47 -6.69 -13.18 -24.85
C SER A 47 -5.45 -13.66 -24.12
N VAL A 48 -5.30 -14.96 -23.88
CA VAL A 48 -4.08 -15.55 -23.33
C VAL A 48 -2.90 -15.30 -24.28
N VAL A 49 -1.76 -14.93 -23.70
CA VAL A 49 -0.51 -14.72 -24.43
C VAL A 49 0.49 -15.77 -23.96
N ILE A 50 0.69 -16.81 -24.77
CA ILE A 50 1.72 -17.83 -24.58
C ILE A 50 2.42 -18.02 -25.94
N LYS A 51 3.74 -17.77 -25.96
CA LYS A 51 4.56 -17.96 -27.17
C LYS A 51 4.70 -19.45 -27.51
N PRO A 52 4.82 -19.81 -28.81
CA PRO A 52 5.19 -21.16 -29.22
C PRO A 52 6.49 -21.62 -28.52
N GLY A 53 6.52 -22.86 -28.05
CA GLY A 53 7.69 -23.39 -27.31
C GLY A 53 7.77 -22.96 -25.84
N CYS A 54 6.81 -22.17 -25.34
CA CYS A 54 6.74 -21.77 -23.94
C CYS A 54 5.64 -22.52 -23.18
N LYS A 55 5.88 -22.76 -21.89
CA LYS A 55 4.90 -23.30 -20.95
C LYS A 55 4.82 -22.41 -19.71
N THR A 56 3.62 -22.08 -19.25
CA THR A 56 3.42 -21.41 -17.97
C THR A 56 3.85 -22.32 -16.82
N ILE A 57 4.75 -21.84 -15.97
CA ILE A 57 5.30 -22.60 -14.83
C ILE A 57 4.90 -22.02 -13.47
N SER A 58 4.43 -20.77 -13.42
CA SER A 58 3.90 -20.15 -12.21
C SER A 58 2.89 -19.06 -12.54
N LEU A 59 1.83 -18.96 -11.72
CA LEU A 59 0.79 -17.94 -11.81
C LEU A 59 0.74 -17.14 -10.50
N TRP A 60 0.74 -15.81 -10.58
CA TRP A 60 0.55 -14.93 -9.43
C TRP A 60 -0.66 -14.04 -9.66
N GLY A 61 -1.46 -13.79 -8.63
CA GLY A 61 -2.71 -13.06 -8.77
C GLY A 61 -3.10 -12.24 -7.56
N LEU A 62 -3.64 -11.06 -7.83
CA LEU A 62 -4.30 -10.21 -6.85
C LEU A 62 -5.73 -9.93 -7.33
N VAL A 63 -6.71 -10.46 -6.60
CA VAL A 63 -8.12 -10.51 -7.02
C VAL A 63 -8.98 -9.79 -6.01
N ARG A 64 -9.76 -8.81 -6.42
CA ARG A 64 -10.76 -8.21 -5.54
C ARG A 64 -11.90 -9.20 -5.30
N HIS A 65 -12.49 -9.16 -4.11
CA HIS A 65 -13.76 -9.85 -3.85
C HIS A 65 -14.85 -9.56 -4.92
N GLY A 66 -15.75 -10.52 -5.12
CA GLY A 66 -16.91 -10.39 -6.01
C GLY A 66 -17.93 -9.35 -5.52
N LYS A 67 -19.01 -9.15 -6.29
CA LYS A 67 -20.10 -8.26 -5.87
C LYS A 67 -20.58 -8.62 -4.45
N ARG A 68 -20.69 -7.61 -3.61
CA ARG A 68 -21.19 -7.75 -2.23
C ARG A 68 -22.40 -6.87 -1.99
N ASN A 69 -23.22 -7.30 -1.04
CA ASN A 69 -24.34 -6.51 -0.55
C ASN A 69 -23.83 -5.21 0.10
N PRO A 70 -24.64 -4.14 0.11
CA PRO A 70 -24.27 -2.86 0.69
C PRO A 70 -23.87 -2.99 2.17
N GLY A 71 -23.17 -1.97 2.67
CA GLY A 71 -22.97 -1.87 4.12
C GLY A 71 -24.23 -1.37 4.81
N GLU A 72 -24.33 -1.55 6.12
CA GLU A 72 -25.52 -1.20 6.91
C GLU A 72 -26.01 0.25 6.67
N ASN A 73 -25.13 1.24 6.73
CA ASN A 73 -25.47 2.64 6.46
C ASN A 73 -26.01 2.90 5.03
N PHE A 74 -25.61 2.08 4.05
CA PHE A 74 -26.10 2.20 2.68
C PHE A 74 -27.50 1.60 2.57
N VAL A 75 -27.74 0.47 3.23
CA VAL A 75 -29.05 -0.20 3.24
C VAL A 75 -30.13 0.72 3.81
N TYR A 76 -29.91 1.34 4.98
CA TYR A 76 -30.91 2.25 5.56
C TYR A 76 -31.29 3.39 4.60
N LYS A 77 -30.28 4.04 4.02
CA LYS A 77 -30.47 5.15 3.07
C LYS A 77 -31.15 4.72 1.77
N MET A 78 -30.85 3.52 1.29
CA MET A 78 -31.50 2.94 0.11
C MET A 78 -32.96 2.61 0.40
N LEU A 79 -33.27 2.00 1.56
CA LEU A 79 -34.64 1.71 1.98
C LEU A 79 -35.48 2.99 2.09
N ASP A 80 -34.95 4.04 2.72
CA ASP A 80 -35.64 5.34 2.79
C ASP A 80 -35.92 5.91 1.39
N ALA A 81 -34.96 5.79 0.46
CA ALA A 81 -35.14 6.24 -0.91
C ALA A 81 -36.17 5.40 -1.70
N THR A 82 -36.47 4.16 -1.28
CA THR A 82 -37.52 3.36 -1.96
C THR A 82 -38.91 3.97 -1.81
N LEU A 83 -39.15 4.77 -0.77
CA LEU A 83 -40.42 5.47 -0.52
C LEU A 83 -40.75 6.48 -1.64
N LEU A 84 -39.75 6.90 -2.42
CA LEU A 84 -39.95 7.83 -3.54
C LEU A 84 -40.70 7.20 -4.72
N LYS A 85 -40.77 5.86 -4.78
CA LYS A 85 -41.45 5.13 -5.85
C LYS A 85 -42.93 5.51 -5.99
N ASP A 86 -43.68 5.56 -4.89
CA ASP A 86 -45.11 5.88 -4.92
C ASP A 86 -45.35 7.35 -5.28
N TYR A 87 -44.44 8.22 -4.86
CA TYR A 87 -44.44 9.62 -5.27
C TYR A 87 -44.24 9.73 -6.79
N ILE A 88 -43.21 9.07 -7.34
CA ILE A 88 -42.89 9.10 -8.78
C ILE A 88 -44.09 8.61 -9.60
N LYS A 89 -44.73 7.53 -9.16
CA LYS A 89 -45.96 7.02 -9.79
C LYS A 89 -47.08 8.07 -9.78
N THR A 90 -47.37 8.64 -8.61
CA THR A 90 -48.41 9.66 -8.45
C THR A 90 -48.14 10.90 -9.31
N SER A 91 -46.88 11.32 -9.40
CA SER A 91 -46.47 12.47 -10.20
C SER A 91 -46.66 12.20 -11.69
N HIS A 92 -46.25 11.02 -12.16
CA HIS A 92 -46.49 10.59 -13.54
C HIS A 92 -47.97 10.56 -13.92
N GLU A 93 -48.85 10.04 -13.04
CA GLU A 93 -50.31 10.01 -13.25
C GLU A 93 -50.92 11.42 -13.37
N LYS A 94 -50.31 12.42 -12.72
CA LYS A 94 -50.69 13.84 -12.83
C LYS A 94 -50.11 14.53 -14.08
N GLY A 95 -49.30 13.84 -14.87
CA GLY A 95 -48.52 14.45 -15.95
C GLY A 95 -47.38 15.35 -15.47
N GLU A 96 -46.98 15.20 -14.21
CA GLU A 96 -45.84 15.87 -13.61
C GLU A 96 -44.61 14.96 -13.77
N GLY A 97 -43.62 15.40 -14.55
CA GLY A 97 -42.44 14.59 -14.89
C GLY A 97 -42.38 14.16 -16.36
N ILE A 98 -41.28 13.50 -16.74
CA ILE A 98 -41.02 13.12 -18.14
C ILE A 98 -40.59 11.65 -18.30
N MET A 99 -40.63 10.85 -17.23
CA MET A 99 -40.45 9.39 -17.35
C MET A 99 -41.55 8.78 -18.21
N CYS A 100 -41.19 7.78 -19.01
CA CYS A 100 -42.19 7.06 -19.80
C CYS A 100 -42.97 6.05 -18.94
N ALA A 101 -44.19 5.72 -19.35
CA ALA A 101 -45.09 4.86 -18.58
C ALA A 101 -44.47 3.51 -18.21
N GLN A 102 -43.76 2.87 -19.15
CA GLN A 102 -43.15 1.56 -18.89
C GLN A 102 -42.02 1.61 -17.85
N ASP A 103 -41.24 2.69 -17.79
CA ASP A 103 -40.20 2.85 -16.75
C ASP A 103 -40.83 3.06 -15.37
N VAL A 104 -41.93 3.82 -15.31
CA VAL A 104 -42.71 4.05 -14.08
C VAL A 104 -43.38 2.75 -13.63
N ASP A 105 -43.91 1.94 -14.54
CA ASP A 105 -44.49 0.63 -14.23
C ASP A 105 -43.41 -0.35 -13.72
N ASN A 106 -42.25 -0.39 -14.37
CA ASN A 106 -41.13 -1.23 -13.94
C ASN A 106 -40.66 -0.85 -12.52
N LEU A 107 -40.57 0.45 -12.23
CA LEU A 107 -40.27 0.96 -10.89
C LEU A 107 -41.40 0.60 -9.91
N SER A 108 -42.66 0.78 -10.31
CA SER A 108 -43.85 0.48 -9.51
C SER A 108 -44.02 -1.01 -9.18
N ASN A 109 -43.44 -1.89 -9.99
CA ASN A 109 -43.41 -3.34 -9.76
C ASN A 109 -42.11 -3.84 -9.12
N TRP A 110 -41.10 -2.97 -8.94
CA TRP A 110 -39.87 -3.34 -8.25
C TRP A 110 -40.15 -3.70 -6.79
N ILE A 111 -39.68 -4.88 -6.36
CA ILE A 111 -39.78 -5.37 -4.99
C ILE A 111 -38.39 -5.39 -4.34
N ILE A 112 -38.37 -5.27 -3.02
CA ILE A 112 -37.14 -5.35 -2.24
C ILE A 112 -36.56 -6.76 -2.37
N ASP A 113 -35.27 -6.83 -2.68
CA ASP A 113 -34.52 -8.08 -2.71
C ASP A 113 -34.04 -8.42 -1.29
N GLU A 114 -34.63 -9.44 -0.69
CA GLU A 114 -34.38 -9.82 0.70
C GLU A 114 -32.89 -10.07 0.99
N ASP A 115 -32.16 -10.71 0.07
CA ASP A 115 -30.72 -10.96 0.25
C ASP A 115 -29.92 -9.65 0.26
N THR A 116 -30.11 -8.79 -0.74
CA THR A 116 -29.37 -7.53 -0.90
C THR A 116 -29.52 -6.63 0.33
N PHE A 117 -30.72 -6.56 0.92
CA PHE A 117 -31.04 -5.60 1.97
C PHE A 117 -30.88 -6.17 3.40
N HIS A 118 -31.00 -7.48 3.63
CA HIS A 118 -30.83 -8.05 4.97
C HIS A 118 -29.43 -8.62 5.23
N ASN A 119 -28.75 -9.15 4.21
CA ASN A 119 -27.44 -9.78 4.36
C ASN A 119 -26.31 -8.76 4.13
N VAL A 120 -26.22 -7.74 4.98
CA VAL A 120 -25.23 -6.65 4.86
C VAL A 120 -23.80 -7.18 4.84
N HIS A 121 -22.94 -6.55 4.02
CA HIS A 121 -21.54 -6.92 3.82
C HIS A 121 -21.26 -8.32 3.24
N GLN A 122 -22.25 -9.21 3.16
CA GLN A 122 -22.11 -10.54 2.59
C GLN A 122 -21.82 -10.47 1.09
N ILE A 123 -21.13 -11.48 0.56
CA ILE A 123 -21.05 -11.65 -0.89
C ILE A 123 -22.45 -11.90 -1.44
N ALA A 124 -22.84 -11.19 -2.50
CA ALA A 124 -24.12 -11.42 -3.16
C ALA A 124 -24.03 -12.75 -3.93
N LYS A 125 -25.19 -13.38 -4.22
CA LYS A 125 -25.24 -14.57 -5.08
C LYS A 125 -24.50 -14.35 -6.41
N GLU A 126 -24.79 -13.22 -7.06
CA GLU A 126 -24.11 -12.79 -8.28
C GLU A 126 -22.59 -12.67 -8.09
N GLY A 127 -22.12 -12.12 -6.98
CA GLY A 127 -20.69 -11.98 -6.71
C GLY A 127 -20.00 -13.33 -6.54
N TYR A 128 -20.68 -14.32 -5.98
CA TYR A 128 -20.16 -15.68 -5.89
C TYR A 128 -20.09 -16.34 -7.28
N GLU A 129 -21.12 -16.16 -8.12
CA GLU A 129 -21.14 -16.59 -9.52
C GLU A 129 -20.05 -15.91 -10.37
N GLU A 130 -19.79 -14.62 -10.16
CA GLU A 130 -18.69 -13.88 -10.81
C GLU A 130 -17.34 -14.53 -10.50
N MET A 131 -17.10 -14.87 -9.23
CA MET A 131 -15.86 -15.52 -8.78
C MET A 131 -15.74 -16.94 -9.32
N ALA A 132 -16.83 -17.71 -9.33
CA ALA A 132 -16.86 -19.05 -9.92
C ALA A 132 -16.61 -19.00 -11.44
N GLY A 133 -17.20 -18.04 -12.15
CA GLY A 133 -16.93 -17.81 -13.56
C GLY A 133 -15.45 -17.47 -13.81
N LEU A 134 -14.86 -16.62 -12.96
CA LEU A 134 -13.43 -16.30 -13.03
C LEU A 134 -12.57 -17.56 -12.82
N GLY A 135 -12.84 -18.35 -11.79
CA GLY A 135 -12.14 -19.61 -11.54
C GLY A 135 -12.24 -20.59 -12.70
N HIS A 136 -13.42 -20.71 -13.30
CA HIS A 136 -13.66 -21.57 -14.46
C HIS A 136 -12.81 -21.16 -15.67
N ARG A 137 -12.79 -19.87 -16.02
CA ARG A 137 -11.99 -19.39 -17.16
C ARG A 137 -10.49 -19.56 -16.92
N PHE A 138 -10.03 -19.34 -15.69
CA PHE A 138 -8.62 -19.56 -15.33
C PHE A 138 -8.23 -21.03 -15.38
N SER A 139 -9.09 -21.92 -14.87
CA SER A 139 -8.88 -23.37 -14.96
C SER A 139 -8.88 -23.88 -16.39
N ALA A 140 -9.69 -23.30 -17.28
CA ALA A 140 -9.69 -23.65 -18.69
C ALA A 140 -8.36 -23.34 -19.40
N VAL A 141 -7.65 -22.29 -18.97
CA VAL A 141 -6.36 -21.87 -19.57
C VAL A 141 -5.15 -22.47 -18.86
N PHE A 142 -5.15 -22.46 -17.52
CA PHE A 142 -4.01 -22.84 -16.68
C PHE A 142 -4.26 -24.16 -15.92
N LYS A 143 -4.95 -25.10 -16.58
CA LYS A 143 -5.34 -26.39 -16.01
C LYS A 143 -4.19 -27.14 -15.34
N ASP A 144 -3.03 -27.17 -16.00
CA ASP A 144 -1.80 -27.81 -15.54
C ASP A 144 -1.22 -27.21 -14.24
N LEU A 145 -1.63 -26.00 -13.85
CA LEU A 145 -1.19 -25.39 -12.60
C LEU A 145 -2.24 -25.53 -11.50
N LEU A 146 -3.53 -25.42 -11.86
CA LEU A 146 -4.63 -25.30 -10.90
C LEU A 146 -5.29 -26.63 -10.50
N ILE A 147 -5.23 -27.66 -11.37
CA ILE A 147 -5.88 -28.96 -11.12
C ILE A 147 -4.88 -30.04 -10.68
N SER A 148 -3.63 -30.02 -11.15
CA SER A 148 -2.68 -31.13 -10.94
C SER A 148 -1.94 -31.09 -9.59
N THR A 149 -2.57 -30.63 -8.51
CA THR A 149 -1.89 -30.39 -7.22
C THR A 149 -1.89 -31.62 -6.32
N ASP A 150 -1.09 -32.64 -6.65
CA ASP A 150 -0.72 -33.70 -5.70
C ASP A 150 0.33 -33.21 -4.67
N GLU A 151 1.02 -32.10 -4.98
CA GLU A 151 2.00 -31.45 -4.12
C GLU A 151 1.46 -30.09 -3.62
N LYS A 152 1.60 -29.79 -2.31
CA LYS A 152 1.18 -28.52 -1.67
C LYS A 152 2.05 -27.31 -2.08
N ASN A 153 2.31 -27.13 -3.37
CA ASN A 153 3.15 -26.05 -3.92
C ASN A 153 2.27 -24.89 -4.44
N TYR A 154 1.35 -24.39 -3.62
CA TYR A 154 0.49 -23.24 -3.96
C TYR A 154 0.20 -22.37 -2.74
N THR A 155 -0.27 -21.14 -2.99
CA THR A 155 -0.80 -20.24 -1.96
C THR A 155 -2.14 -19.68 -2.41
N LEU A 156 -3.15 -19.84 -1.55
CA LEU A 156 -4.47 -19.23 -1.71
C LEU A 156 -4.80 -18.52 -0.42
N ARG A 157 -4.93 -17.20 -0.43
CA ARG A 157 -5.15 -16.46 0.82
C ARG A 157 -6.02 -15.26 0.62
N SER A 158 -6.89 -14.99 1.56
CA SER A 158 -7.72 -13.79 1.57
C SER A 158 -7.25 -12.80 2.63
N ALA A 159 -7.50 -11.51 2.40
CA ALA A 159 -7.58 -10.54 3.47
C ALA A 159 -8.69 -10.93 4.47
N TYR A 160 -8.69 -10.30 5.64
CA TYR A 160 -9.65 -10.61 6.70
C TYR A 160 -11.09 -10.21 6.29
N GLY A 161 -12.01 -11.18 6.30
CA GLY A 161 -13.45 -10.93 6.11
C GLY A 161 -14.16 -12.09 5.42
N HIS A 162 -15.33 -12.47 5.93
CA HIS A 162 -16.09 -13.63 5.44
C HIS A 162 -16.47 -13.53 3.95
N TRP A 163 -16.76 -12.32 3.43
CA TRP A 163 -17.09 -12.14 2.01
C TRP A 163 -15.87 -12.34 1.09
N LEU A 164 -14.64 -12.11 1.57
CA LEU A 164 -13.42 -12.41 0.82
C LEU A 164 -13.15 -13.90 0.83
N GLU A 165 -13.28 -14.57 1.98
CA GLU A 165 -13.17 -16.02 2.07
C GLU A 165 -14.22 -16.71 1.18
N ASN A 166 -15.46 -16.22 1.18
CA ASN A 166 -16.51 -16.75 0.30
C ASN A 166 -16.26 -16.42 -1.18
N SER A 167 -15.61 -15.28 -1.49
CA SER A 167 -15.15 -15.00 -2.87
C SER A 167 -14.09 -16.01 -3.32
N ALA A 168 -13.14 -16.33 -2.43
CA ALA A 168 -12.12 -17.34 -2.69
C ALA A 168 -12.74 -18.74 -2.87
N LYS A 169 -13.75 -19.10 -2.07
CA LYS A 169 -14.51 -20.34 -2.24
C LYS A 169 -15.23 -20.40 -3.59
N GLY A 170 -15.86 -19.30 -4.02
CA GLY A 170 -16.49 -19.23 -5.35
C GLY A 170 -15.46 -19.46 -6.45
N PHE A 171 -14.29 -18.81 -6.37
CA PHE A 171 -13.19 -19.05 -7.31
C PHE A 171 -12.71 -20.50 -7.33
N ILE A 172 -12.51 -21.13 -6.17
CA ILE A 172 -12.12 -22.55 -6.05
C ILE A 172 -13.18 -23.48 -6.65
N GLN A 173 -14.46 -23.21 -6.40
CA GLN A 173 -15.56 -23.95 -7.02
C GLN A 173 -15.49 -23.86 -8.55
N GLY A 174 -15.22 -22.65 -9.06
CA GLY A 174 -15.01 -22.41 -10.48
C GLY A 174 -13.84 -23.20 -11.07
N ILE A 175 -12.74 -23.33 -10.33
CA ILE A 175 -11.59 -24.14 -10.75
C ILE A 175 -11.98 -25.61 -10.93
N GLY A 176 -12.92 -26.11 -10.12
CA GLY A 176 -13.33 -27.51 -10.09
C GLY A 176 -12.41 -28.39 -9.24
N ASN A 177 -11.66 -27.80 -8.31
CA ASN A 177 -10.75 -28.50 -7.41
C ASN A 177 -11.04 -28.14 -5.95
N GLU A 178 -12.01 -28.82 -5.32
CA GLU A 178 -12.44 -28.55 -3.94
C GLU A 178 -11.40 -28.95 -2.87
N SER A 179 -10.32 -29.64 -3.25
CA SER A 179 -9.22 -29.98 -2.33
C SER A 179 -8.33 -28.79 -1.95
N LEU A 180 -8.46 -27.68 -2.69
CA LEU A 180 -7.68 -26.47 -2.45
C LEU A 180 -8.06 -25.83 -1.12
N VAL A 181 -7.05 -25.54 -0.29
CA VAL A 181 -7.22 -24.95 1.03
C VAL A 181 -6.87 -23.46 0.98
N ILE A 182 -7.72 -22.64 1.57
CA ILE A 182 -7.47 -21.21 1.76
C ILE A 182 -6.68 -21.03 3.06
N ASP A 183 -5.51 -20.42 2.98
CA ASP A 183 -4.69 -20.05 4.12
C ASP A 183 -5.43 -19.06 5.03
N LYS A 184 -5.18 -19.19 6.33
CA LYS A 184 -5.80 -18.29 7.32
C LYS A 184 -5.38 -16.84 7.07
N PRO A 185 -6.33 -15.87 7.12
CA PRO A 185 -6.00 -14.47 6.97
C PRO A 185 -5.11 -13.99 8.12
N HIS A 186 -4.13 -13.15 7.81
CA HIS A 186 -3.32 -12.48 8.83
C HIS A 186 -4.07 -11.25 9.35
N LYS A 187 -4.12 -11.06 10.68
CA LYS A 187 -4.79 -9.91 11.32
C LYS A 187 -3.88 -8.69 11.49
N THR A 188 -2.60 -8.82 11.14
CA THR A 188 -1.56 -7.80 11.30
C THR A 188 -1.07 -7.32 9.93
N TYR A 189 0.07 -6.63 9.87
CA TYR A 189 0.66 -6.19 8.60
C TYR A 189 0.82 -7.37 7.65
N ASP A 190 0.01 -7.38 6.60
CA ASP A 190 -0.08 -8.45 5.61
C ASP A 190 0.18 -7.90 4.21
N ILE A 191 0.64 -8.76 3.30
CA ILE A 191 0.90 -8.42 1.90
C ILE A 191 -0.40 -8.02 1.19
N ILE A 192 -1.53 -8.58 1.59
CA ILE A 192 -2.82 -8.47 0.90
C ILE A 192 -3.60 -7.21 1.28
N ALA A 193 -3.42 -6.70 2.50
CA ALA A 193 -4.11 -5.52 3.03
C ALA A 193 -3.31 -4.79 4.14
N PRO A 194 -2.05 -4.42 3.91
CA PRO A 194 -1.16 -3.86 4.95
C PRO A 194 -1.66 -2.53 5.52
N TYR A 195 -2.44 -1.79 4.72
CA TYR A 195 -3.03 -0.51 5.08
C TYR A 195 -4.09 -0.63 6.18
N GLU A 196 -4.71 -1.81 6.39
CA GLU A 196 -5.79 -1.98 7.37
C GLU A 196 -5.30 -2.00 8.81
N SER A 197 -4.11 -2.57 9.04
CA SER A 197 -3.44 -2.54 10.34
C SER A 197 -2.59 -1.29 10.56
N CYS A 198 -2.47 -0.41 9.56
CA CYS A 198 -1.63 0.78 9.66
C CYS A 198 -2.40 1.96 10.27
N ASN A 199 -2.08 2.29 11.53
CA ASN A 199 -2.69 3.43 12.23
C ASN A 199 -2.53 4.76 11.47
N TYR A 200 -1.38 4.98 10.82
CA TYR A 200 -1.15 6.17 10.00
C TYR A 200 -2.15 6.26 8.85
N TYR A 201 -2.32 5.18 8.09
CA TYR A 201 -3.30 5.17 6.99
C TYR A 201 -4.73 5.34 7.51
N MET A 202 -5.07 4.66 8.61
CA MET A 202 -6.40 4.71 9.18
C MET A 202 -6.79 6.13 9.64
N LYS A 203 -5.90 6.81 10.36
CA LYS A 203 -6.14 8.18 10.86
C LYS A 203 -5.89 9.25 9.80
N GLY A 204 -4.73 9.20 9.16
CA GLY A 204 -4.24 10.24 8.24
C GLY A 204 -4.89 10.20 6.86
N VAL A 205 -5.47 9.06 6.46
CA VAL A 205 -6.10 8.89 5.15
C VAL A 205 -7.57 8.52 5.26
N LYS A 206 -7.88 7.35 5.84
CA LYS A 206 -9.24 6.80 5.80
C LYS A 206 -10.26 7.66 6.57
N GLN A 207 -9.86 8.15 7.75
CA GLN A 207 -10.70 8.98 8.64
C GLN A 207 -10.49 10.48 8.44
N ASN A 208 -9.52 10.90 7.63
CA ASN A 208 -9.17 12.30 7.46
C ASN A 208 -10.14 12.98 6.47
N PRO A 209 -10.95 13.97 6.90
CA PRO A 209 -11.89 14.67 6.02
C PRO A 209 -11.23 15.38 4.84
N GLU A 210 -9.96 15.81 5.00
CA GLU A 210 -9.19 16.51 3.98
C GLU A 210 -9.03 15.68 2.70
N ILE A 211 -8.93 14.35 2.83
CA ILE A 211 -8.84 13.41 1.70
C ILE A 211 -10.11 13.42 0.85
N TYR A 212 -11.25 13.82 1.43
CA TYR A 212 -12.54 13.80 0.77
C TYR A 212 -13.00 15.20 0.31
N LYS A 213 -12.12 16.21 0.35
CA LYS A 213 -12.45 17.58 -0.06
C LYS A 213 -12.93 17.67 -1.50
N GLU A 214 -12.18 17.13 -2.45
CA GLU A 214 -12.56 17.16 -3.87
C GLU A 214 -13.88 16.43 -4.17
N PRO A 215 -14.12 15.17 -3.74
CA PRO A 215 -15.41 14.53 -4.00
C PRO A 215 -16.57 15.26 -3.29
N THR A 216 -16.35 15.90 -2.14
CA THR A 216 -17.38 16.71 -1.46
C THR A 216 -17.66 17.99 -2.25
N LYS A 217 -16.62 18.74 -2.61
CA LYS A 217 -16.68 19.97 -3.40
C LYS A 217 -17.37 19.74 -4.75
N TYR A 218 -17.16 18.58 -5.39
CA TYR A 218 -17.80 18.24 -6.65
C TYR A 218 -19.33 18.22 -6.57
N GLN A 219 -19.89 17.92 -5.39
CA GLN A 219 -21.35 17.91 -5.19
C GLN A 219 -21.98 19.32 -5.16
N ASP A 220 -21.16 20.37 -5.16
CA ASP A 220 -21.60 21.76 -5.26
C ASP A 220 -21.40 22.33 -6.67
N MET A 221 -20.82 21.55 -7.59
CA MET A 221 -20.52 21.97 -8.95
C MET A 221 -21.72 21.89 -9.88
N THR A 222 -21.72 22.74 -10.91
CA THR A 222 -22.84 22.89 -11.86
C THR A 222 -23.30 21.57 -12.45
N GLU A 223 -22.38 20.64 -12.78
CA GLU A 223 -22.76 19.34 -13.34
C GLU A 223 -23.55 18.48 -12.34
N PHE A 224 -23.16 18.44 -11.07
CA PHE A 224 -23.90 17.68 -10.05
C PHE A 224 -25.24 18.35 -9.69
N LEU A 225 -25.29 19.68 -9.68
CA LEU A 225 -26.55 20.40 -9.51
C LEU A 225 -27.50 20.13 -10.68
N ALA A 226 -26.98 20.05 -11.91
CA ALA A 226 -27.77 19.66 -13.08
C ALA A 226 -28.32 18.22 -12.95
N VAL A 227 -27.57 17.29 -12.33
CA VAL A 227 -28.09 15.93 -12.01
C VAL A 227 -29.30 16.02 -11.08
N LYS A 228 -29.25 16.80 -10.00
CA LYS A 228 -30.38 16.98 -9.09
C LYS A 228 -31.62 17.54 -9.80
N GLU A 229 -31.43 18.62 -10.55
CA GLU A 229 -32.50 19.27 -11.30
C GLU A 229 -33.08 18.34 -12.37
N GLY A 230 -32.20 17.60 -13.07
CA GLY A 230 -32.56 16.60 -14.06
C GLY A 230 -33.43 15.49 -13.47
N ILE A 231 -33.05 14.95 -12.31
CA ILE A 231 -33.81 13.90 -11.61
C ILE A 231 -35.15 14.45 -11.12
N GLN A 232 -35.19 15.64 -10.50
CA GLN A 232 -36.45 16.28 -10.08
C GLN A 232 -37.40 16.48 -11.26
N LYS A 233 -36.90 17.02 -12.37
CA LYS A 233 -37.69 17.22 -13.59
C LYS A 233 -38.16 15.89 -14.19
N ARG A 234 -37.31 14.86 -14.17
CA ARG A 234 -37.63 13.55 -14.73
C ARG A 234 -38.73 12.86 -13.94
N THR A 235 -38.62 12.89 -12.62
CA THR A 235 -39.53 12.22 -11.67
C THR A 235 -40.80 13.01 -11.35
N GLY A 236 -40.81 14.31 -11.60
CA GLY A 236 -41.88 15.21 -11.17
C GLY A 236 -41.84 15.56 -9.68
N ILE A 237 -40.76 15.22 -8.98
CA ILE A 237 -40.56 15.58 -7.56
C ILE A 237 -40.54 17.11 -7.39
N ASN A 238 -41.50 17.62 -6.62
CA ASN A 238 -41.77 19.04 -6.43
C ASN A 238 -41.02 19.70 -5.25
N TYR A 239 -40.10 18.96 -4.61
CA TYR A 239 -39.23 19.48 -3.55
C TYR A 239 -37.76 19.24 -3.89
N THR A 240 -36.88 20.01 -3.25
CA THR A 240 -35.44 19.94 -3.50
C THR A 240 -34.84 18.64 -2.95
N LEU A 241 -34.20 17.86 -3.81
CA LEU A 241 -33.49 16.64 -3.42
C LEU A 241 -32.13 16.98 -2.78
N THR A 242 -31.83 16.34 -1.64
CA THR A 242 -30.52 16.48 -0.98
C THR A 242 -29.44 15.66 -1.72
N ASN A 243 -28.15 15.97 -1.48
CA ASN A 243 -27.03 15.16 -2.00
C ASN A 243 -27.16 13.69 -1.58
N GLU A 244 -27.68 13.48 -0.37
CA GLU A 244 -27.95 12.15 0.17
C GLU A 244 -29.05 11.45 -0.62
N ASN A 245 -30.16 12.11 -0.93
CA ASN A 245 -31.22 11.50 -1.77
C ASN A 245 -30.67 11.06 -3.14
N ILE A 246 -29.88 11.90 -3.81
CA ILE A 246 -29.27 11.54 -5.11
C ILE A 246 -28.34 10.34 -4.96
N THR A 247 -27.50 10.33 -3.92
CA THR A 247 -26.58 9.23 -3.65
C THR A 247 -27.33 7.93 -3.38
N SER A 248 -28.41 7.97 -2.59
CA SER A 248 -29.25 6.80 -2.28
C SER A 248 -29.96 6.24 -3.50
N LEU A 249 -30.51 7.10 -4.37
CA LEU A 249 -31.13 6.69 -5.63
C LEU A 249 -30.09 6.04 -6.57
N TYR A 250 -28.87 6.59 -6.59
CA TYR A 250 -27.77 6.02 -7.36
C TYR A 250 -27.31 4.67 -6.79
N ASP A 251 -27.28 4.54 -5.47
CA ASP A 251 -27.01 3.29 -4.78
C ASP A 251 -28.06 2.22 -5.08
N LEU A 252 -29.35 2.57 -5.09
CA LEU A 252 -30.42 1.70 -5.56
C LEU A 252 -30.17 1.21 -6.99
N CYS A 253 -29.87 2.11 -7.93
CA CYS A 253 -29.53 1.75 -9.31
C CYS A 253 -28.35 0.75 -9.38
N ARG A 254 -27.21 1.07 -8.76
CA ARG A 254 -25.97 0.28 -8.96
C ARG A 254 -25.92 -1.03 -8.18
N TYR A 255 -26.51 -1.11 -6.98
CA TYR A 255 -26.50 -2.35 -6.19
C TYR A 255 -27.55 -3.36 -6.67
N THR A 256 -28.69 -2.88 -7.18
CA THR A 256 -29.78 -3.75 -7.66
C THR A 256 -29.69 -4.09 -9.16
N SER A 257 -28.70 -3.54 -9.87
CA SER A 257 -28.34 -3.97 -11.23
C SER A 257 -27.47 -5.23 -11.19
N SER A 258 -27.75 -6.20 -12.06
CA SER A 258 -26.97 -7.42 -12.24
C SER A 258 -26.35 -7.50 -13.64
N GLY A 259 -25.03 -7.67 -13.68
CA GLY A 259 -24.27 -7.97 -14.88
C GLY A 259 -24.46 -9.42 -15.33
N THR A 260 -24.31 -10.38 -14.42
CA THR A 260 -24.35 -11.82 -14.75
C THR A 260 -25.70 -12.25 -15.32
N HIS A 261 -26.81 -11.68 -14.81
CA HIS A 261 -28.16 -11.96 -15.30
C HIS A 261 -28.65 -10.96 -16.35
N LYS A 262 -27.78 -10.02 -16.80
CA LYS A 262 -28.13 -8.93 -17.74
C LYS A 262 -29.40 -8.17 -17.34
N LYS A 263 -29.64 -8.03 -16.04
CA LYS A 263 -30.85 -7.41 -15.47
C LYS A 263 -30.49 -6.05 -14.91
N LEU A 264 -30.86 -4.99 -15.61
CA LEU A 264 -30.66 -3.62 -15.12
C LEU A 264 -31.71 -3.25 -14.08
N SER A 265 -31.33 -2.36 -13.16
CA SER A 265 -32.26 -1.87 -12.14
C SER A 265 -33.26 -0.87 -12.73
N PRO A 266 -34.57 -0.99 -12.43
CA PRO A 266 -35.56 0.05 -12.76
C PRO A 266 -35.20 1.42 -12.16
N TRP A 267 -34.48 1.44 -11.03
CA TRP A 267 -34.00 2.69 -10.41
C TRP A 267 -32.98 3.43 -11.26
N CYS A 268 -32.33 2.77 -12.23
CA CYS A 268 -31.44 3.44 -13.17
C CYS A 268 -32.19 4.32 -14.18
N ALA A 269 -33.49 4.12 -14.39
CA ALA A 269 -34.32 4.94 -15.28
C ALA A 269 -34.47 6.40 -14.81
N LEU A 270 -34.10 6.68 -13.55
CA LEU A 270 -34.08 8.02 -12.97
C LEU A 270 -32.94 8.89 -13.51
N PHE A 271 -31.94 8.28 -14.15
CA PHE A 271 -30.72 8.92 -14.57
C PHE A 271 -30.57 8.89 -16.09
N THR A 272 -30.03 9.96 -16.67
CA THR A 272 -29.45 9.92 -18.01
C THR A 272 -28.05 9.29 -17.96
N THR A 273 -27.53 8.92 -19.13
CA THR A 273 -26.12 8.51 -19.26
C THR A 273 -25.16 9.56 -18.70
N GLU A 274 -25.43 10.86 -18.90
CA GLU A 274 -24.56 11.91 -18.40
C GLU A 274 -24.62 12.02 -16.87
N ASP A 275 -25.81 11.87 -16.29
CA ASP A 275 -25.98 11.87 -14.83
C ASP A 275 -25.15 10.75 -14.18
N ILE A 276 -25.15 9.54 -14.77
CA ILE A 276 -24.37 8.42 -14.24
C ILE A 276 -22.85 8.70 -14.35
N LYS A 277 -22.36 9.32 -15.43
CA LYS A 277 -20.94 9.68 -15.53
C LYS A 277 -20.51 10.69 -14.47
N VAL A 278 -21.36 11.70 -14.19
CA VAL A 278 -21.13 12.67 -13.12
C VAL A 278 -21.05 11.96 -11.76
N LEU A 279 -21.97 11.03 -11.49
CA LEU A 279 -22.00 10.26 -10.24
C LEU A 279 -20.85 9.24 -10.12
N GLU A 280 -20.43 8.65 -11.22
CA GLU A 280 -19.23 7.81 -11.31
C GLU A 280 -17.98 8.62 -10.94
N TYR A 281 -17.85 9.85 -11.43
CA TYR A 281 -16.67 10.68 -11.19
C TYR A 281 -16.47 11.02 -9.71
N ILE A 282 -17.53 11.15 -8.91
CA ILE A 282 -17.43 11.27 -7.45
C ILE A 282 -16.70 10.06 -6.85
N GLY A 283 -17.03 8.87 -7.34
CA GLY A 283 -16.36 7.63 -6.94
C GLY A 283 -14.89 7.60 -7.37
N ASP A 284 -14.59 8.06 -8.58
CA ASP A 284 -13.22 8.17 -9.07
C ASP A 284 -12.39 9.16 -8.25
N LEU A 285 -12.90 10.36 -7.94
CA LEU A 285 -12.26 11.33 -7.04
C LEU A 285 -11.98 10.71 -5.67
N ARG A 286 -12.96 10.00 -5.10
CA ARG A 286 -12.80 9.34 -3.81
C ARG A 286 -11.69 8.29 -3.82
N HIS A 287 -11.64 7.46 -4.86
CA HIS A 287 -10.60 6.44 -5.02
C HIS A 287 -9.23 7.05 -5.33
N TYR A 288 -9.18 8.09 -6.15
CA TYR A 288 -7.95 8.80 -6.54
C TYR A 288 -7.23 9.37 -5.32
N TYR A 289 -7.97 10.12 -4.49
CA TYR A 289 -7.40 10.79 -3.32
C TYR A 289 -7.14 9.86 -2.15
N ARG A 290 -8.02 8.88 -1.91
CA ARG A 290 -7.87 7.98 -0.77
C ARG A 290 -6.87 6.85 -1.05
N ASN A 291 -6.98 6.19 -2.20
CA ASN A 291 -6.31 4.91 -2.45
C ASN A 291 -5.20 5.00 -3.52
N SER A 292 -5.05 6.13 -4.20
CA SER A 292 -4.10 6.29 -5.31
C SER A 292 -3.27 7.57 -5.21
N TYR A 293 -3.00 8.22 -6.35
CA TYR A 293 -2.04 9.31 -6.54
C TYR A 293 -2.29 10.56 -5.70
N GLY A 294 -3.51 10.79 -5.23
CA GLY A 294 -3.79 11.92 -4.34
C GLY A 294 -3.25 11.73 -2.91
N THR A 295 -2.76 10.54 -2.56
CA THR A 295 -2.13 10.27 -1.25
C THR A 295 -0.81 9.49 -1.44
N PRO A 296 0.36 10.07 -1.10
CA PRO A 296 1.67 9.45 -1.37
C PRO A 296 1.91 8.07 -0.72
N VAL A 297 1.34 7.80 0.46
CA VAL A 297 1.57 6.51 1.16
C VAL A 297 1.03 5.30 0.38
N ASN A 298 0.08 5.50 -0.53
CA ASN A 298 -0.48 4.44 -1.36
C ASN A 298 0.59 3.81 -2.26
N LYS A 299 1.54 4.62 -2.76
CA LYS A 299 2.68 4.12 -3.53
C LYS A 299 3.54 3.17 -2.70
N ILE A 300 3.72 3.45 -1.40
CA ILE A 300 4.52 2.61 -0.49
C ILE A 300 3.83 1.27 -0.26
N PHE A 301 2.53 1.28 0.07
CA PHE A 301 1.80 0.03 0.28
C PHE A 301 1.71 -0.82 -0.99
N GLY A 302 1.54 -0.21 -2.15
CA GLY A 302 1.50 -0.92 -3.43
C GLY A 302 2.78 -1.69 -3.77
N ARG A 303 3.94 -1.33 -3.18
CA ARG A 303 5.20 -2.07 -3.38
C ARG A 303 5.17 -3.45 -2.76
N ILE A 304 4.40 -3.66 -1.70
CA ILE A 304 4.46 -4.88 -0.89
C ILE A 304 3.98 -6.11 -1.71
N PRO A 305 2.81 -6.09 -2.39
CA PRO A 305 2.45 -7.17 -3.31
C PRO A 305 3.41 -7.33 -4.49
N LEU A 306 4.00 -6.23 -4.98
CA LEU A 306 4.92 -6.26 -6.13
C LEU A 306 6.26 -6.93 -5.79
N THR A 307 6.74 -6.72 -4.57
CA THR A 307 7.91 -7.44 -4.02
C THR A 307 7.61 -8.93 -3.91
N ASP A 308 6.44 -9.30 -3.39
CA ASP A 308 6.02 -10.70 -3.30
C ASP A 308 5.91 -11.36 -4.68
N LEU A 309 5.37 -10.66 -5.69
CA LEU A 309 5.34 -11.12 -7.08
C LEU A 309 6.75 -11.42 -7.61
N LEU A 310 7.70 -10.49 -7.45
CA LEU A 310 9.07 -10.68 -7.92
C LEU A 310 9.74 -11.87 -7.21
N GLU A 311 9.65 -11.95 -5.89
CA GLU A 311 10.23 -13.04 -5.11
C GLU A 311 9.62 -14.40 -5.46
N THR A 312 8.31 -14.45 -5.67
CA THR A 312 7.60 -15.68 -6.08
C THR A 312 8.14 -16.18 -7.41
N PHE A 313 8.29 -15.29 -8.39
CA PHE A 313 8.76 -15.68 -9.72
C PHE A 313 10.24 -16.01 -9.75
N ILE A 314 11.08 -15.35 -8.95
CA ILE A 314 12.49 -15.75 -8.78
C ILE A 314 12.58 -17.18 -8.24
N LYS A 315 11.77 -17.54 -7.24
CA LYS A 315 11.73 -18.90 -6.70
C LYS A 315 11.26 -19.91 -7.76
N ALA A 316 10.20 -19.58 -8.50
CA ALA A 316 9.66 -20.45 -9.55
C ALA A 316 10.66 -20.67 -10.70
N LYS A 317 11.33 -19.60 -11.15
CA LYS A 317 12.42 -19.66 -12.15
C LYS A 317 13.54 -20.61 -11.72
N ASN A 318 13.85 -20.65 -10.42
CA ASN A 318 14.86 -21.51 -9.81
C ASN A 318 14.35 -22.93 -9.43
N GLY A 319 13.15 -23.31 -9.86
CA GLY A 319 12.57 -24.63 -9.59
C GLY A 319 12.10 -24.87 -8.15
N LYS A 320 11.89 -23.80 -7.36
CA LYS A 320 11.50 -23.87 -5.93
C LYS A 320 10.28 -22.99 -5.59
N GLY A 321 9.50 -22.60 -6.59
CA GLY A 321 8.35 -21.72 -6.42
C GLY A 321 7.02 -22.44 -6.47
N ASN A 322 5.96 -21.75 -6.06
CA ASN A 322 4.60 -22.23 -6.18
C ASN A 322 4.17 -22.31 -7.65
N LEU A 323 3.33 -23.30 -7.97
CA LEU A 323 2.60 -23.38 -9.24
C LEU A 323 1.65 -22.20 -9.38
N PHE A 324 1.01 -21.80 -8.28
CA PHE A 324 0.24 -20.57 -8.23
C PHE A 324 0.17 -19.93 -6.85
N THR A 325 0.05 -18.60 -6.83
CA THR A 325 -0.13 -17.75 -5.64
C THR A 325 -1.25 -16.76 -5.95
N ILE A 326 -2.42 -16.91 -5.32
CA ILE A 326 -3.57 -16.02 -5.54
C ILE A 326 -4.02 -15.40 -4.22
N TYR A 327 -4.07 -14.07 -4.21
CA TYR A 327 -4.50 -13.27 -3.07
C TYR A 327 -5.85 -12.60 -3.32
N PHE A 328 -6.78 -12.73 -2.39
CA PHE A 328 -8.08 -12.07 -2.44
C PHE A 328 -8.09 -10.81 -1.56
N THR A 329 -8.32 -9.65 -2.16
CA THR A 329 -8.16 -8.32 -1.54
C THR A 329 -9.35 -7.37 -1.82
N HIS A 330 -9.17 -6.10 -1.48
CA HIS A 330 -10.08 -4.99 -1.75
C HIS A 330 -9.59 -4.12 -2.92
N ALA A 331 -10.52 -3.34 -3.50
CA ALA A 331 -10.19 -2.30 -4.48
C ALA A 331 -9.05 -1.37 -4.00
N THR A 332 -9.01 -1.05 -2.70
CA THR A 332 -7.96 -0.22 -2.10
C THR A 332 -6.54 -0.75 -2.40
N MET A 333 -6.31 -2.05 -2.23
CA MET A 333 -4.99 -2.64 -2.47
C MET A 333 -4.66 -2.65 -3.95
N MET A 334 -5.64 -2.92 -4.81
CA MET A 334 -5.46 -2.87 -6.26
C MET A 334 -5.05 -1.46 -6.72
N ASP A 335 -5.80 -0.43 -6.27
CA ASP A 335 -5.50 0.97 -6.55
C ASP A 335 -4.08 1.36 -6.13
N MET A 336 -3.63 0.91 -4.96
CA MET A 336 -2.27 1.12 -4.45
C MET A 336 -1.21 0.43 -5.31
N VAL A 337 -1.44 -0.81 -5.75
CA VAL A 337 -0.53 -1.54 -6.67
C VAL A 337 -0.39 -0.81 -8.00
N TYR A 338 -1.51 -0.38 -8.60
CA TYR A 338 -1.49 0.39 -9.84
C TYR A 338 -0.73 1.72 -9.66
N THR A 339 -0.92 2.36 -8.50
CA THR A 339 -0.20 3.59 -8.14
C THR A 339 1.31 3.37 -8.04
N ALA A 340 1.73 2.24 -7.44
CA ALA A 340 3.14 1.88 -7.33
C ALA A 340 3.77 1.62 -8.70
N LEU A 341 3.05 0.96 -9.61
CA LEU A 341 3.44 0.72 -11.00
C LEU A 341 3.36 1.98 -11.89
N GLY A 342 2.75 3.07 -11.43
CA GLY A 342 2.58 4.28 -12.24
C GLY A 342 1.46 4.19 -13.29
N LEU A 343 0.54 3.23 -13.16
CA LEU A 343 -0.53 2.99 -14.13
C LEU A 343 -1.72 3.93 -13.97
N PHE A 344 -2.35 4.26 -15.10
CA PHE A 344 -3.56 5.11 -15.16
C PHE A 344 -3.37 6.52 -14.59
N LYS A 345 -2.12 6.99 -14.45
CA LYS A 345 -1.83 8.32 -13.94
C LYS A 345 -2.17 9.39 -14.99
N ASP A 346 -3.09 10.27 -14.63
CA ASP A 346 -3.39 11.47 -15.40
C ASP A 346 -2.25 12.49 -15.32
N GLU A 347 -2.09 13.30 -16.38
CA GLU A 347 -1.11 14.38 -16.41
C GLU A 347 -1.46 15.49 -15.42
N VAL A 348 -2.76 15.80 -15.33
CA VAL A 348 -3.33 16.73 -14.36
C VAL A 348 -4.12 15.92 -13.34
N PRO A 349 -3.93 16.15 -12.02
CA PRO A 349 -4.73 15.49 -10.99
C PRO A 349 -6.23 15.69 -11.22
N LEU A 350 -7.04 14.67 -10.88
CA LEU A 350 -8.49 14.79 -10.92
C LEU A 350 -8.94 15.84 -9.90
N THR A 351 -9.80 16.77 -10.30
CA THR A 351 -10.36 17.80 -9.41
C THR A 351 -11.87 17.86 -9.50
N ALA A 352 -12.48 18.53 -8.54
CA ALA A 352 -13.89 18.86 -8.51
C ALA A 352 -14.26 19.90 -9.58
N GLU A 353 -13.36 20.80 -9.94
CA GLU A 353 -13.70 21.91 -10.83
C GLU A 353 -13.86 21.47 -12.29
N PHE A 354 -13.21 20.37 -12.67
CA PHE A 354 -13.24 19.89 -14.04
C PHE A 354 -13.17 18.36 -14.10
N ARG A 355 -14.22 17.75 -14.66
CA ARG A 355 -14.22 16.34 -15.01
C ARG A 355 -13.70 16.15 -16.43
N ASN A 356 -12.54 15.51 -16.55
CA ASN A 356 -12.03 15.09 -17.85
C ASN A 356 -12.68 13.76 -18.30
N ASP A 357 -13.44 13.81 -19.38
CA ASP A 357 -14.05 12.63 -20.00
C ASP A 357 -13.08 11.71 -20.73
N THR A 358 -11.81 12.10 -20.90
CA THR A 358 -10.76 11.21 -21.41
C THR A 358 -9.75 10.81 -20.33
N ARG A 359 -10.06 11.05 -19.05
CA ARG A 359 -9.18 10.68 -17.93
C ARG A 359 -8.76 9.21 -17.98
N LYS A 360 -7.50 8.97 -17.60
CA LYS A 360 -6.89 7.65 -17.47
C LYS A 360 -7.37 6.97 -16.19
N TRP A 361 -7.46 7.69 -15.07
CA TRP A 361 -7.94 7.15 -13.81
C TRP A 361 -9.45 6.92 -13.81
N ARG A 362 -9.85 5.65 -13.89
CA ARG A 362 -11.25 5.20 -13.87
C ARG A 362 -11.39 3.92 -13.07
N SER A 363 -11.85 4.06 -11.82
CA SER A 363 -12.00 2.94 -10.90
C SER A 363 -13.00 1.88 -11.38
N SER A 364 -13.97 2.27 -12.22
CA SER A 364 -14.89 1.34 -12.89
C SER A 364 -14.19 0.37 -13.83
N LYS A 365 -13.05 0.74 -14.42
CA LYS A 365 -12.32 -0.09 -15.37
C LYS A 365 -11.18 -0.87 -14.73
N SER A 366 -10.52 -0.32 -13.71
CA SER A 366 -9.34 -0.95 -13.09
C SER A 366 -9.66 -1.75 -11.82
N SER A 367 -10.71 -1.36 -11.11
CA SER A 367 -11.00 -1.79 -9.75
C SER A 367 -12.51 -1.97 -9.54
N ALA A 368 -13.21 -2.59 -10.49
CA ALA A 368 -14.60 -3.05 -10.36
C ALA A 368 -14.71 -4.23 -9.39
N PHE A 369 -15.91 -4.73 -9.12
CA PHE A 369 -16.05 -6.02 -8.42
C PHE A 369 -15.32 -7.13 -9.19
N ALA A 370 -14.79 -8.14 -8.49
CA ALA A 370 -13.98 -9.24 -9.04
C ALA A 370 -12.81 -8.85 -9.97
N SER A 371 -12.44 -7.56 -10.03
CA SER A 371 -11.29 -7.11 -10.78
C SER A 371 -10.03 -7.85 -10.32
N ASN A 372 -9.15 -8.16 -11.27
CA ASN A 372 -7.96 -8.96 -11.02
C ASN A 372 -6.76 -8.44 -11.78
N LEU A 373 -5.62 -8.44 -11.10
CA LEU A 373 -4.29 -8.33 -11.70
C LEU A 373 -3.68 -9.72 -11.63
N MET A 374 -3.45 -10.33 -12.79
CA MET A 374 -2.94 -11.69 -12.90
C MET A 374 -1.64 -11.65 -13.70
N VAL A 375 -0.65 -12.43 -13.28
CA VAL A 375 0.67 -12.42 -13.88
C VAL A 375 1.14 -13.86 -14.06
N THR A 376 1.65 -14.19 -15.23
CA THR A 376 2.15 -15.54 -15.54
C THR A 376 3.64 -15.50 -15.80
N LEU A 377 4.39 -16.44 -15.24
CA LEU A 377 5.77 -16.74 -15.62
C LEU A 377 5.76 -17.92 -16.59
N ASN A 378 6.25 -17.74 -17.80
CA ASN A 378 6.41 -18.82 -18.77
C ASN A 378 7.88 -19.12 -19.02
N ARG A 379 8.19 -20.42 -19.07
CA ARG A 379 9.50 -20.94 -19.45
C ARG A 379 9.45 -21.33 -20.92
N CYS A 380 10.37 -20.80 -21.69
CA CYS A 380 10.51 -21.00 -23.13
C CYS A 380 11.75 -21.83 -23.41
N ILE A 381 11.61 -22.89 -24.20
CA ILE A 381 12.73 -23.77 -24.57
C ILE A 381 12.94 -23.64 -26.07
N ASP A 382 14.13 -23.19 -26.48
CA ASP A 382 14.57 -23.14 -27.87
C ASP A 382 15.92 -23.85 -28.00
N GLY A 383 15.91 -25.07 -28.55
CA GLY A 383 17.08 -25.95 -28.52
C GLY A 383 17.55 -26.24 -27.08
N ASP A 384 18.80 -25.89 -26.77
CA ASP A 384 19.41 -26.02 -25.44
C ASP A 384 19.26 -24.75 -24.58
N GLU A 385 18.72 -23.65 -25.14
CA GLU A 385 18.54 -22.40 -24.42
C GLU A 385 17.18 -22.38 -23.68
N THR A 386 17.22 -21.96 -22.42
CA THR A 386 16.01 -21.73 -21.62
C THR A 386 15.85 -20.24 -21.35
N ASP A 387 14.82 -19.64 -21.93
CA ASP A 387 14.41 -18.26 -21.68
C ASP A 387 13.12 -18.20 -20.86
N TYR A 388 12.79 -17.02 -20.34
CA TYR A 388 11.61 -16.77 -19.52
C TYR A 388 10.96 -15.46 -19.91
N ASN A 389 9.64 -15.49 -20.08
CA ASN A 389 8.83 -14.30 -20.25
C ASN A 389 7.78 -14.21 -19.13
N VAL A 390 7.29 -12.99 -18.92
CA VAL A 390 6.24 -12.69 -17.95
C VAL A 390 5.12 -11.97 -18.66
N VAL A 391 3.87 -12.35 -18.39
CA VAL A 391 2.70 -11.65 -18.97
C VAL A 391 1.81 -11.12 -17.86
N PHE A 392 1.49 -9.83 -17.93
CA PHE A 392 0.55 -9.15 -17.05
C PHE A 392 -0.83 -9.08 -17.70
N TYR A 393 -1.86 -9.38 -16.91
CA TYR A 393 -3.26 -9.27 -17.30
C TYR A 393 -4.02 -8.42 -16.29
N LEU A 394 -4.83 -7.48 -16.77
CA LEU A 394 -5.79 -6.74 -15.98
C LEU A 394 -7.19 -7.07 -16.45
N ASN A 395 -8.02 -7.56 -15.52
CA ASN A 395 -9.39 -7.95 -15.79
C ASN A 395 -9.47 -8.89 -17.00
N GLU A 396 -8.60 -9.91 -17.00
CA GLU A 396 -8.48 -10.94 -18.03
C GLU A 396 -7.94 -10.49 -19.40
N ARG A 397 -7.58 -9.22 -19.58
CA ARG A 397 -6.94 -8.72 -20.81
C ARG A 397 -5.45 -8.47 -20.59
N PRO A 398 -4.58 -8.69 -21.60
CA PRO A 398 -3.19 -8.30 -21.51
C PRO A 398 -3.04 -6.81 -21.17
N LEU A 399 -2.09 -6.49 -20.29
CA LEU A 399 -1.90 -5.15 -19.75
C LEU A 399 -0.81 -4.39 -20.51
N ASP A 400 -1.19 -3.79 -21.64
CA ASP A 400 -0.31 -3.05 -22.57
C ASP A 400 0.43 -1.86 -21.95
N LEU A 401 -0.05 -1.35 -20.81
CA LEU A 401 0.57 -0.21 -20.12
C LEU A 401 1.87 -0.57 -19.40
N ILE A 402 2.17 -1.86 -19.19
CA ILE A 402 3.42 -2.32 -18.57
C ILE A 402 4.42 -2.70 -19.65
N CYS A 403 4.04 -3.63 -20.53
CA CYS A 403 4.82 -4.11 -21.66
C CYS A 403 3.88 -4.32 -22.86
N ASN A 404 4.43 -4.39 -24.07
CA ASN A 404 3.63 -4.59 -25.28
C ASN A 404 2.86 -5.92 -25.21
N ASN A 405 1.53 -5.90 -25.43
CA ASN A 405 0.65 -7.06 -25.24
C ASN A 405 0.75 -7.67 -23.82
N GLY A 406 1.06 -6.85 -22.81
CA GLY A 406 1.34 -7.28 -21.44
C GLY A 406 2.57 -8.17 -21.27
N GLU A 407 3.30 -8.49 -22.35
CA GLU A 407 4.39 -9.45 -22.36
C GLU A 407 5.74 -8.75 -22.17
N CYS A 408 6.43 -9.11 -21.10
CA CYS A 408 7.77 -8.66 -20.76
C CYS A 408 8.76 -9.81 -20.88
N SER A 409 9.99 -9.52 -21.35
CA SER A 409 11.14 -10.38 -21.06
C SER A 409 11.37 -10.48 -19.55
N TRP A 410 12.05 -11.53 -19.10
CA TRP A 410 12.46 -11.64 -17.69
C TRP A 410 13.24 -10.42 -17.21
N ARG A 411 14.11 -9.87 -18.07
CA ARG A 411 14.90 -8.68 -17.76
C ARG A 411 14.04 -7.45 -17.54
N GLU A 412 13.09 -7.17 -18.44
CA GLU A 412 12.17 -6.03 -18.29
C GLU A 412 11.34 -6.18 -17.02
N PHE A 413 10.81 -7.38 -16.74
CA PHE A 413 10.10 -7.68 -15.50
C PHE A 413 10.94 -7.36 -14.26
N GLU A 414 12.20 -7.79 -14.24
CA GLU A 414 13.11 -7.47 -13.14
C GLU A 414 13.41 -5.98 -13.03
N GLU A 415 13.66 -5.28 -14.14
CA GLU A 415 13.91 -3.84 -14.14
C GLU A 415 12.71 -3.04 -13.62
N ILE A 416 11.49 -3.48 -13.93
CA ILE A 416 10.24 -2.87 -13.43
C ILE A 416 10.08 -3.10 -11.93
N LEU A 417 10.35 -4.32 -11.42
CA LEU A 417 10.02 -4.68 -10.04
C LEU A 417 11.17 -4.54 -9.01
N LYS A 418 12.44 -4.61 -9.42
CA LYS A 418 13.61 -4.45 -8.52
C LYS A 418 13.56 -3.18 -7.67
N PRO A 419 13.11 -2.00 -8.18
CA PRO A 419 12.97 -0.80 -7.36
C PRO A 419 12.00 -0.93 -6.18
N PHE A 420 11.08 -1.90 -6.22
CA PHE A 420 10.12 -2.15 -5.14
C PHE A 420 10.70 -3.04 -4.02
N VAL A 421 11.70 -3.86 -4.32
CA VAL A 421 12.36 -4.77 -3.36
C VAL A 421 13.31 -4.02 -2.42
N PHE A 422 13.99 -2.98 -2.91
CA PHE A 422 14.96 -2.19 -2.13
C PHE A 422 14.34 -0.97 -1.41
N GLY A 423 13.03 -0.99 -1.17
CA GLY A 423 12.27 0.23 -0.91
C GLY A 423 11.70 0.42 0.50
N CYS A 424 12.09 -0.37 1.51
CA CYS A 424 11.84 0.01 2.90
C CYS A 424 12.96 0.96 3.33
N GLU A 425 12.77 2.26 3.09
CA GLU A 425 13.61 3.25 3.77
C GLU A 425 13.65 2.94 5.27
N PRO A 426 14.81 3.07 5.93
CA PRO A 426 14.93 2.89 7.37
C PRO A 426 13.78 3.60 8.10
N PRO A 427 13.12 2.96 9.08
CA PRO A 427 11.92 3.51 9.72
C PRO A 427 12.09 4.94 10.26
N TYR A 428 13.30 5.32 10.66
CA TYR A 428 13.61 6.68 11.12
C TYR A 428 13.60 7.72 10.00
N LEU A 429 13.91 7.35 8.74
CA LEU A 429 13.88 8.28 7.60
C LEU A 429 12.44 8.67 7.24
N THR A 430 11.52 7.71 7.28
CA THR A 430 10.11 7.96 6.95
C THR A 430 9.33 8.58 8.13
N CYS A 431 9.79 8.41 9.37
CA CYS A 431 9.11 8.91 10.55
C CYS A 431 9.12 10.45 10.65
N GLY A 432 8.03 11.12 10.28
CA GLY A 432 8.00 12.59 10.25
C GLY A 432 8.16 13.28 11.62
N LYS A 433 7.80 12.61 12.73
CA LYS A 433 8.14 13.10 14.08
C LYS A 433 9.64 13.10 14.34
N TYR A 434 10.33 12.02 13.96
CA TYR A 434 11.80 11.96 14.06
C TYR A 434 12.46 12.99 13.12
N GLN A 435 11.92 13.17 11.92
CA GLN A 435 12.40 14.22 11.00
C GLN A 435 12.30 15.61 11.64
N LYS A 436 11.17 15.92 12.27
CA LYS A 436 10.92 17.21 12.92
C LYS A 436 11.76 17.39 14.19
N ASP A 437 11.70 16.42 15.10
CA ASP A 437 12.20 16.56 16.47
C ASP A 437 13.71 16.30 16.57
N VAL A 438 14.29 15.60 15.59
CA VAL A 438 15.70 15.18 15.61
C VAL A 438 16.45 15.68 14.37
N GLN A 439 16.06 15.27 13.16
CA GLN A 439 16.86 15.57 11.95
C GLN A 439 16.88 17.06 11.60
N LYS A 440 15.73 17.73 11.70
CA LYS A 440 15.56 19.16 11.37
C LYS A 440 15.60 20.07 12.58
N ASN A 441 15.74 19.51 13.78
CA ASN A 441 15.80 20.28 15.01
C ASN A 441 17.25 20.73 15.29
N PRO A 442 17.60 22.01 15.10
CA PRO A 442 18.97 22.46 15.36
C PRO A 442 19.38 22.31 16.83
N ASN A 443 18.41 22.31 17.76
CA ASN A 443 18.67 22.16 19.18
C ASN A 443 19.16 20.75 19.55
N ILE A 444 19.04 19.76 18.65
CA ILE A 444 19.59 18.42 18.88
C ILE A 444 21.10 18.45 19.09
N TYR A 445 21.78 19.45 18.52
CA TYR A 445 23.23 19.63 18.61
C TYR A 445 23.65 20.65 19.68
N ALA A 446 22.73 21.13 20.52
CA ALA A 446 22.98 22.21 21.46
C ALA A 446 24.18 21.96 22.39
N GLU A 447 24.34 20.74 22.90
CA GLU A 447 25.49 20.40 23.75
C GLU A 447 26.82 20.45 22.98
N SER A 448 26.85 19.98 21.73
CA SER A 448 28.06 20.08 20.90
C SER A 448 28.42 21.53 20.56
N GLU A 449 27.43 22.39 20.35
CA GLU A 449 27.64 23.82 20.07
C GLU A 449 28.05 24.60 21.34
N LYS A 450 27.57 24.20 22.52
CA LYS A 450 28.07 24.74 23.78
C LYS A 450 29.50 24.29 24.05
N TYR A 451 29.85 23.04 23.73
CA TYR A 451 31.20 22.51 23.98
C TYR A 451 32.26 23.25 23.16
N LYS A 452 31.94 23.68 21.94
CA LYS A 452 32.79 24.56 21.11
C LYS A 452 33.06 25.95 21.72
N LYS A 453 32.37 26.32 22.80
CA LYS A 453 32.62 27.58 23.52
C LYS A 453 33.45 27.39 24.79
N THR A 454 33.83 26.15 25.11
CA THR A 454 34.63 25.85 26.29
C THR A 454 36.09 26.24 26.09
N SER A 455 36.80 26.50 27.18
CA SER A 455 38.25 26.77 27.16
C SER A 455 39.04 25.63 26.53
N GLU A 456 38.59 24.38 26.65
CA GLU A 456 39.23 23.20 26.07
C GLU A 456 39.23 23.22 24.54
N TYR A 457 38.08 23.51 23.93
CA TYR A 457 37.98 23.65 22.49
C TYR A 457 38.67 24.93 21.98
N LEU A 458 38.51 26.05 22.68
CA LEU A 458 39.16 27.31 22.29
C LEU A 458 40.70 27.19 22.32
N ALA A 459 41.25 26.48 23.30
CA ALA A 459 42.68 26.16 23.35
C ALA A 459 43.09 25.23 22.20
N THR A 460 42.24 24.28 21.79
CA THR A 460 42.48 23.43 20.62
C THR A 460 42.53 24.25 19.33
N LYS A 461 41.55 25.15 19.13
CA LYS A 461 41.49 26.08 18.00
C LYS A 461 42.75 26.97 17.92
N ASP A 462 43.14 27.57 19.03
CA ASP A 462 44.36 28.39 19.15
C ASP A 462 45.63 27.58 18.83
N ARG A 463 45.76 26.35 19.35
CA ARG A 463 46.89 25.47 19.03
C ARG A 463 46.97 25.15 17.54
N ILE A 464 45.85 24.82 16.89
CA ILE A 464 45.82 24.53 15.44
C ILE A 464 46.28 25.75 14.64
N GLN A 465 45.78 26.95 14.98
CA GLN A 465 46.18 28.19 14.30
C GLN A 465 47.68 28.47 14.47
N ARG A 466 48.21 28.39 15.69
CA ARG A 466 49.64 28.60 15.95
C ARG A 466 50.53 27.56 15.27
N ARG A 467 50.11 26.30 15.19
CA ARG A 467 50.89 25.22 14.53
C ARG A 467 50.89 25.33 13.02
N THR A 468 49.82 25.84 12.42
CA THR A 468 49.69 26.03 10.98
C THR A 468 50.35 27.31 10.49
N GLY A 469 50.51 28.31 11.36
CA GLY A 469 51.02 29.63 10.99
C GLY A 469 50.01 30.46 10.19
N ILE A 470 48.72 30.08 10.22
CA ILE A 470 47.65 30.82 9.55
C ILE A 470 47.48 32.19 10.24
N ASP A 471 47.50 33.24 9.44
CA ASP A 471 47.52 34.65 9.86
C ASP A 471 46.14 35.27 10.06
N TYR A 472 45.08 34.53 9.73
CA TYR A 472 43.69 34.90 10.01
C TYR A 472 43.07 34.02 11.10
N GLU A 473 42.03 34.54 11.77
CA GLU A 473 41.33 33.76 12.79
C GLU A 473 40.57 32.59 12.15
N LEU A 474 40.87 31.37 12.59
CA LEU A 474 40.13 30.19 12.14
C LEU A 474 38.66 30.29 12.59
N THR A 475 37.73 29.81 11.77
CA THR A 475 36.34 29.58 12.21
C THR A 475 36.15 28.15 12.69
N ASP A 476 35.06 27.85 13.41
CA ASP A 476 34.72 26.48 13.79
C ASP A 476 34.54 25.56 12.57
N THR A 477 34.04 26.14 11.47
CA THR A 477 33.94 25.46 10.19
C THR A 477 35.32 25.14 9.62
N ASN A 478 36.30 26.05 9.74
CA ASN A 478 37.67 25.76 9.31
C ASN A 478 38.31 24.64 10.13
N VAL A 479 38.16 24.66 11.45
CA VAL A 479 38.67 23.59 12.34
C VAL A 479 38.04 22.25 12.00
N THR A 480 36.71 22.23 11.80
CA THR A 480 35.99 21.02 11.38
C THR A 480 36.47 20.52 10.02
N ALA A 481 36.66 21.41 9.04
CA ALA A 481 37.15 21.03 7.72
C ALA A 481 38.57 20.43 7.76
N LEU A 482 39.47 20.98 8.58
CA LEU A 482 40.81 20.41 8.78
C LEU A 482 40.75 19.03 9.46
N TYR A 483 39.84 18.86 10.42
CA TYR A 483 39.61 17.57 11.08
C TYR A 483 39.04 16.53 10.11
N ASP A 484 38.12 16.96 9.25
CA ASP A 484 37.51 16.13 8.20
C ASP A 484 38.57 15.70 7.17
N LEU A 485 39.45 16.61 6.74
CA LEU A 485 40.60 16.30 5.90
C LEU A 485 41.53 15.27 6.55
N CYS A 486 41.80 15.40 7.86
CA CYS A 486 42.56 14.41 8.63
C CYS A 486 41.90 13.04 8.61
N ARG A 487 40.63 12.93 9.02
CA ARG A 487 39.97 11.63 9.20
C ARG A 487 39.54 10.96 7.90
N HIS A 488 39.23 11.72 6.85
CA HIS A 488 38.77 11.15 5.56
C HIS A 488 39.90 10.84 4.58
N THR A 489 41.10 11.39 4.77
CA THR A 489 42.27 11.03 3.94
C THR A 489 43.25 10.07 4.65
N TRP A 490 42.88 9.58 5.84
CA TRP A 490 43.58 8.50 6.55
C TRP A 490 43.08 7.15 6.04
N SER A 491 43.99 6.26 5.62
CA SER A 491 43.66 4.87 5.27
C SER A 491 44.19 3.90 6.33
N GLY A 492 43.26 3.24 7.04
CA GLY A 492 43.61 2.16 7.97
C GLY A 492 44.12 0.90 7.26
N VAL A 493 43.61 0.61 6.06
CA VAL A 493 43.98 -0.57 5.27
C VAL A 493 45.41 -0.47 4.75
N GLU A 494 45.77 0.69 4.19
CA GLU A 494 47.12 0.93 3.65
C GLU A 494 48.12 1.36 4.74
N SER A 495 47.67 1.47 6.00
CA SER A 495 48.44 2.10 7.09
C SER A 495 48.99 3.50 6.73
N LYS A 496 48.28 4.21 5.84
CA LYS A 496 48.69 5.51 5.32
C LYS A 496 48.07 6.61 6.16
N LEU A 497 48.91 7.24 6.97
CA LEU A 497 48.54 8.40 7.78
C LEU A 497 48.17 9.58 6.88
N SER A 498 47.10 10.29 7.26
CA SER A 498 46.79 11.56 6.62
C SER A 498 47.80 12.63 7.04
N PRO A 499 48.42 13.36 6.09
CA PRO A 499 49.31 14.47 6.44
C PRO A 499 48.56 15.59 7.19
N TRP A 500 47.25 15.73 6.97
CA TRP A 500 46.41 16.71 7.68
C TRP A 500 46.28 16.41 9.17
N CYS A 501 46.52 15.17 9.60
CA CYS A 501 46.50 14.85 11.02
C CYS A 501 47.70 15.41 11.78
N ALA A 502 48.79 15.77 11.09
CA ALA A 502 49.95 16.43 11.71
C ALA A 502 49.60 17.78 12.34
N LEU A 503 48.49 18.40 11.94
CA LEU A 503 48.01 19.68 12.47
C LEU A 503 47.52 19.59 13.91
N PHE A 504 47.14 18.38 14.36
CA PHE A 504 46.52 18.14 15.66
C PHE A 504 47.50 17.45 16.61
N THR A 505 47.43 17.77 17.89
CA THR A 505 48.00 16.92 18.94
C THR A 505 47.03 15.78 19.25
N LYS A 506 47.49 14.79 20.03
CA LYS A 506 46.61 13.70 20.48
C LYS A 506 45.39 14.24 21.25
N ASP A 507 45.59 15.22 22.13
CA ASP A 507 44.50 15.80 22.91
C ASP A 507 43.54 16.61 22.03
N ASP A 508 44.04 17.36 21.03
CA ASP A 508 43.20 18.07 20.06
C ASP A 508 42.24 17.10 19.34
N LEU A 509 42.74 15.95 18.89
CA LEU A 509 41.91 14.93 18.25
C LEU A 509 40.84 14.36 19.19
N GLN A 510 41.14 14.19 20.49
CA GLN A 510 40.17 13.71 21.47
C GLN A 510 39.10 14.75 21.81
N VAL A 511 39.44 16.05 21.77
CA VAL A 511 38.47 17.15 21.91
C VAL A 511 37.51 17.16 20.72
N LEU A 512 38.05 16.99 19.50
CA LEU A 512 37.24 16.95 18.26
C LEU A 512 36.40 15.67 18.16
N GLU A 513 36.92 14.52 18.63
CA GLU A 513 36.15 13.28 18.81
C GLU A 513 34.97 13.50 19.75
N TYR A 514 35.18 14.16 20.89
CA TYR A 514 34.11 14.38 21.86
C TYR A 514 32.95 15.23 21.30
N ILE A 515 33.24 16.17 20.39
CA ILE A 515 32.21 16.89 19.64
C ILE A 515 31.35 15.92 18.82
N GLN A 516 31.96 14.94 18.16
CA GLN A 516 31.22 13.92 17.39
C GLN A 516 30.44 12.99 18.30
N ASP A 517 30.99 12.62 19.46
CA ASP A 517 30.29 11.81 20.46
C ASP A 517 29.03 12.51 20.97
N LEU A 518 29.11 13.81 21.31
CA LEU A 518 27.94 14.61 21.68
C LEU A 518 26.90 14.61 20.55
N ARG A 519 27.32 14.82 19.29
CA ARG A 519 26.40 14.84 18.15
C ARG A 519 25.71 13.49 17.93
N SER A 520 26.46 12.38 17.95
CA SER A 520 25.91 11.03 17.77
C SER A 520 25.03 10.61 18.95
N TYR A 521 25.47 10.85 20.19
CA TYR A 521 24.72 10.52 21.40
C TYR A 521 23.34 11.17 21.42
N TYR A 522 23.25 12.46 21.06
CA TYR A 522 21.97 13.17 21.07
C TYR A 522 21.11 12.88 19.84
N ARG A 523 21.70 12.71 18.65
CA ARG A 523 20.94 12.49 17.41
C ARG A 523 20.46 11.04 17.23
N ASN A 524 21.34 10.07 17.51
CA ASN A 524 21.11 8.66 17.17
C ASN A 524 21.09 7.74 18.41
N GLY A 525 21.55 8.24 19.56
CA GLY A 525 21.73 7.46 20.78
C GLY A 525 20.73 7.80 21.89
N TYR A 526 21.21 7.73 23.13
CA TYR A 526 20.41 7.93 24.35
C TYR A 526 19.84 9.34 24.55
N GLY A 527 20.24 10.35 23.78
CA GLY A 527 19.66 11.69 23.90
C GLY A 527 18.26 11.83 23.29
N THR A 528 17.76 10.80 22.58
CA THR A 528 16.40 10.77 22.02
C THR A 528 15.71 9.43 22.28
N ALA A 529 14.51 9.47 22.87
CA ALA A 529 13.74 8.26 23.16
C ALA A 529 13.34 7.47 21.89
N GLN A 530 13.21 8.17 20.75
CA GLN A 530 12.88 7.56 19.47
C GLN A 530 13.95 6.58 18.99
N SER A 531 15.22 6.85 19.29
CA SER A 531 16.35 6.01 18.87
C SER A 531 16.27 4.62 19.48
N GLU A 532 15.89 4.53 20.76
CA GLU A 532 15.64 3.26 21.44
C GLU A 532 14.50 2.48 20.78
N ILE A 533 13.43 3.15 20.34
CA ILE A 533 12.29 2.46 19.71
C ILE A 533 12.67 1.95 18.31
N PHE A 534 13.43 2.73 17.52
CA PHE A 534 13.82 2.30 16.18
C PHE A 534 14.79 1.11 16.20
N GLY A 535 15.74 1.06 17.14
CA GLY A 535 16.67 -0.06 17.24
C GLY A 535 16.01 -1.38 17.63
N GLN A 536 14.82 -1.36 18.24
CA GLN A 536 14.04 -2.57 18.56
C GLN A 536 13.53 -3.28 17.31
N ILE A 537 13.32 -2.57 16.19
CA ILE A 537 12.76 -3.13 14.95
C ILE A 537 13.65 -4.24 14.35
N PRO A 538 14.95 -3.99 14.06
CA PRO A 538 15.83 -5.06 13.58
C PRO A 538 16.08 -6.15 14.63
N LEU A 539 16.01 -5.83 15.93
CA LEU A 539 16.13 -6.83 17.00
C LEU A 539 14.90 -7.76 17.07
N ALA A 540 13.71 -7.24 16.85
CA ALA A 540 12.49 -8.04 16.73
C ALA A 540 12.56 -9.00 15.53
N ASP A 541 13.13 -8.55 14.42
CA ASP A 541 13.38 -9.43 13.27
C ASP A 541 14.42 -10.51 13.58
N LEU A 542 15.52 -10.15 14.26
CA LEU A 542 16.52 -11.11 14.72
C LEU A 542 15.90 -12.25 15.54
N LEU A 543 15.03 -11.93 16.50
CA LEU A 543 14.32 -12.93 17.30
C LEU A 543 13.44 -13.85 16.42
N ARG A 544 12.61 -13.28 15.54
CA ARG A 544 11.76 -14.06 14.62
C ARG A 544 12.58 -14.95 13.70
N SER A 545 13.70 -14.44 13.19
CA SER A 545 14.61 -15.18 12.34
C SER A 545 15.18 -16.39 13.07
N PHE A 546 15.62 -16.23 14.32
CA PHE A 546 16.15 -17.33 15.12
C PHE A 546 15.06 -18.34 15.55
N GLN A 547 13.86 -17.88 15.88
CA GLN A 547 12.71 -18.75 16.16
C GLN A 547 12.40 -19.67 14.97
N LYS A 548 12.37 -19.12 13.74
CA LYS A 548 12.20 -19.93 12.52
C LYS A 548 13.33 -20.94 12.31
N VAL A 549 14.58 -20.57 12.61
CA VAL A 549 15.71 -21.51 12.50
C VAL A 549 15.55 -22.67 13.50
N LYS A 550 15.08 -22.40 14.72
CA LYS A 550 14.79 -23.41 15.74
C LYS A 550 13.66 -24.36 15.31
N GLU A 551 12.69 -23.86 14.56
CA GLU A 551 11.57 -24.64 14.00
C GLU A 551 11.95 -25.46 12.76
N GLY A 552 13.14 -25.24 12.18
CA GLY A 552 13.62 -25.94 10.98
C GLY A 552 13.35 -25.23 9.65
N ASP A 553 12.62 -24.11 9.67
CA ASP A 553 12.17 -23.37 8.48
C ASP A 553 12.91 -22.02 8.27
N GLY A 554 13.97 -21.78 9.04
CA GLY A 554 14.71 -20.52 9.04
C GLY A 554 15.87 -20.44 8.05
N LYS A 555 16.26 -19.20 7.68
CA LYS A 555 17.46 -18.93 6.87
C LYS A 555 18.71 -19.14 7.73
N LYS A 556 19.74 -19.80 7.18
CA LYS A 556 21.04 -19.98 7.88
C LYS A 556 21.81 -18.68 8.11
N MET A 557 21.57 -17.66 7.30
CA MET A 557 22.20 -16.36 7.41
C MET A 557 21.22 -15.27 6.95
N THR A 558 21.15 -14.20 7.73
CA THR A 558 20.46 -12.96 7.39
C THR A 558 21.44 -11.82 7.63
N ALA A 559 21.69 -10.98 6.63
CA ALA A 559 22.61 -9.86 6.71
C ALA A 559 21.92 -8.57 6.29
N TYR A 560 22.11 -7.50 7.06
CA TYR A 560 21.61 -6.16 6.78
C TYR A 560 22.78 -5.20 6.62
N PHE A 561 22.73 -4.37 5.57
CA PHE A 561 23.67 -3.27 5.37
C PHE A 561 22.95 -1.97 5.66
N THR A 562 23.48 -1.16 6.57
CA THR A 562 22.85 0.08 7.04
C THR A 562 23.89 1.14 7.37
N HIS A 563 23.44 2.38 7.50
CA HIS A 563 24.25 3.46 8.07
C HIS A 563 24.48 3.28 9.57
N ALA A 564 25.57 3.88 10.07
CA ALA A 564 25.91 3.95 11.49
C ALA A 564 24.74 4.40 12.38
N THR A 565 23.86 5.28 11.89
CA THR A 565 22.66 5.73 12.61
C THR A 565 21.78 4.57 13.11
N MET A 566 21.55 3.54 12.30
CA MET A 566 20.73 2.40 12.75
C MET A 566 21.48 1.54 13.77
N LEU A 567 22.80 1.42 13.65
CA LEU A 567 23.60 0.68 14.63
C LEU A 567 23.61 1.39 15.98
N ASP A 568 23.79 2.72 16.00
CA ASP A 568 23.67 3.55 17.22
C ASP A 568 22.31 3.33 17.91
N MET A 569 21.23 3.27 17.13
CA MET A 569 19.88 2.98 17.64
C MET A 569 19.77 1.57 18.21
N VAL A 570 20.33 0.56 17.53
CA VAL A 570 20.36 -0.84 18.03
C VAL A 570 21.14 -0.95 19.34
N TYR A 571 22.31 -0.29 19.44
CA TYR A 571 23.09 -0.26 20.68
C TYR A 571 22.28 0.38 21.82
N THR A 572 21.54 1.45 21.49
CA THR A 572 20.66 2.14 22.43
C THR A 572 19.59 1.20 22.99
N SER A 573 18.89 0.47 22.12
CA SER A 573 17.86 -0.52 22.49
C SER A 573 18.41 -1.69 23.30
N LEU A 574 19.66 -2.10 23.03
CA LEU A 574 20.34 -3.15 23.79
C LEU A 574 20.94 -2.65 25.12
N GLY A 575 20.87 -1.35 25.41
CA GLY A 575 21.47 -0.78 26.62
C GLY A 575 23.01 -0.70 26.57
N LEU A 576 23.62 -0.83 25.39
CA LEU A 576 25.07 -0.84 25.21
C LEU A 576 25.66 0.57 25.28
N PHE A 577 26.88 0.67 25.84
CA PHE A 577 27.65 1.92 25.92
C PHE A 577 26.95 3.07 26.66
N LYS A 578 25.94 2.76 27.48
CA LYS A 578 25.21 3.77 28.25
C LYS A 578 26.04 4.33 29.40
N ASP A 579 26.35 5.61 29.33
CA ASP A 579 27.01 6.36 30.40
C ASP A 579 26.12 6.52 31.64
N ASN A 580 26.75 6.61 32.83
CA ASN A 580 26.04 6.81 34.09
C ASN A 580 25.35 8.20 34.17
N LYS A 581 25.94 9.18 33.48
CA LYS A 581 25.39 10.52 33.29
C LYS A 581 25.38 10.83 31.80
N PRO A 582 24.37 11.56 31.28
CA PRO A 582 24.39 12.00 29.89
C PRO A 582 25.67 12.77 29.56
N LEU A 583 26.18 12.61 28.34
CA LEU A 583 27.31 13.41 27.86
C LEU A 583 26.93 14.90 27.89
N SER A 584 27.85 15.78 28.29
CA SER A 584 27.57 17.18 28.59
C SER A 584 28.63 18.10 27.98
N SER A 585 28.23 19.30 27.58
CA SER A 585 29.14 20.32 27.10
C SER A 585 30.09 20.87 28.17
N THR A 586 29.83 20.62 29.46
CA THR A 586 30.58 21.23 30.56
C THR A 586 31.84 20.44 30.96
N ASN A 587 31.87 19.14 30.68
CA ASN A 587 32.98 18.29 31.06
C ASN A 587 33.11 17.08 30.12
N ARG A 588 34.24 16.99 29.43
CA ARG A 588 34.61 15.80 28.65
C ARG A 588 35.07 14.69 29.61
N ASP A 589 34.16 13.78 29.92
CA ASP A 589 34.51 12.56 30.65
C ASP A 589 35.46 11.69 29.80
N ARG A 590 36.66 11.49 30.32
CA ARG A 590 37.71 10.70 29.67
C ARG A 590 37.48 9.21 29.76
N ASP A 591 36.58 8.75 30.63
CA ASP A 591 36.21 7.35 30.85
C ASP A 591 34.80 7.02 30.33
N ARG A 592 34.20 7.94 29.56
CA ARG A 592 32.89 7.74 28.92
C ARG A 592 32.83 6.44 28.12
N LYS A 593 31.66 5.80 28.16
CA LYS A 593 31.34 4.57 27.45
C LYS A 593 30.86 4.85 26.02
N TRP A 594 30.08 5.90 25.79
CA TRP A 594 29.66 6.26 24.44
C TRP A 594 30.80 6.93 23.65
N ARG A 595 31.32 6.22 22.65
CA ARG A 595 32.39 6.67 21.76
C ARG A 595 32.08 6.30 20.32
N SER A 596 31.63 7.27 19.54
CA SER A 596 31.25 7.08 18.14
C SER A 596 32.43 6.58 17.28
N SER A 597 33.66 6.95 17.63
CA SER A 597 34.89 6.49 16.97
C SER A 597 35.18 4.99 17.14
N ALA A 598 34.68 4.36 18.21
CA ALA A 598 34.84 2.92 18.47
C ALA A 598 33.57 2.14 18.10
N ASN A 599 32.40 2.69 18.43
CA ASN A 599 31.12 2.00 18.31
C ASN A 599 30.54 2.11 16.89
N SER A 600 30.92 3.14 16.14
CA SER A 600 30.26 3.54 14.89
C SER A 600 31.29 3.85 13.79
N ALA A 601 32.48 3.23 13.87
CA ALA A 601 33.53 3.33 12.88
C ALA A 601 33.07 2.82 11.50
N PHE A 602 33.80 3.19 10.44
CA PHE A 602 33.52 2.61 9.12
C PHE A 602 33.65 1.08 9.15
N SER A 603 32.72 0.40 8.50
CA SER A 603 32.62 -1.07 8.45
C SER A 603 32.41 -1.76 9.81
N VAL A 604 31.93 -1.02 10.81
CA VAL A 604 31.47 -1.62 12.06
C VAL A 604 30.42 -2.73 11.78
N ASN A 605 30.51 -3.83 12.52
CA ASN A 605 29.60 -4.96 12.37
C ASN A 605 29.05 -5.41 13.73
N LEU A 606 27.75 -5.69 13.79
CA LEU A 606 27.09 -6.37 14.90
C LEU A 606 26.57 -7.71 14.40
N VAL A 607 27.08 -8.81 14.95
CA VAL A 607 26.72 -10.18 14.54
C VAL A 607 26.09 -10.89 15.73
N ALA A 608 24.98 -11.59 15.49
CA ALA A 608 24.40 -12.51 16.44
C ALA A 608 24.48 -13.92 15.85
N VAL A 609 24.96 -14.89 16.63
CA VAL A 609 25.15 -16.28 16.21
C VAL A 609 24.31 -17.18 17.10
N LEU A 610 23.36 -17.91 16.49
CA LEU A 610 22.59 -18.96 17.16
C LEU A 610 23.33 -20.29 17.03
N ASN A 611 23.79 -20.85 18.15
CA ASN A 611 24.42 -22.18 18.17
C ASN A 611 23.41 -23.23 18.64
N ARG A 612 23.48 -24.41 18.02
CA ARG A 612 22.78 -25.62 18.50
C ARG A 612 23.68 -26.34 19.49
N CYS A 613 23.16 -26.58 20.68
CA CYS A 613 23.79 -27.36 21.74
C CYS A 613 23.14 -28.75 21.79
N THR A 614 23.94 -29.81 21.97
CA THR A 614 23.42 -31.17 22.15
C THR A 614 24.02 -31.74 23.42
N LYS A 615 23.18 -32.06 24.40
CA LYS A 615 23.60 -32.68 25.66
C LYS A 615 22.62 -33.80 25.99
N GLU A 616 23.13 -35.03 26.10
CA GLU A 616 22.33 -36.20 26.55
C GLU A 616 21.01 -36.36 25.76
N ASP A 617 21.08 -36.23 24.43
CA ASP A 617 19.94 -36.29 23.48
C ASP A 617 18.90 -35.15 23.57
N GLU A 618 19.11 -34.15 24.45
CA GLU A 618 18.35 -32.90 24.42
C GLU A 618 19.03 -31.86 23.51
N ILE A 619 18.23 -31.23 22.65
CA ILE A 619 18.66 -30.11 21.81
C ILE A 619 18.32 -28.80 22.50
N ASP A 620 19.34 -28.02 22.81
CA ASP A 620 19.21 -26.65 23.30
C ASP A 620 19.89 -25.66 22.36
N TYR A 621 19.75 -24.37 22.62
CA TYR A 621 20.33 -23.31 21.81
C TYR A 621 20.93 -22.22 22.69
N ASN A 622 22.01 -21.61 22.21
CA ASN A 622 22.58 -20.42 22.81
C ASN A 622 22.84 -19.36 21.74
N VAL A 623 22.95 -18.09 22.16
CA VAL A 623 23.21 -16.96 21.27
C VAL A 623 24.46 -16.22 21.73
N VAL A 624 25.36 -15.92 20.80
CA VAL A 624 26.55 -15.10 21.04
C VAL A 624 26.49 -13.86 20.17
N PHE A 625 26.78 -12.70 20.76
CA PHE A 625 26.86 -11.42 20.04
C PHE A 625 28.31 -10.99 19.88
N TYR A 626 28.64 -10.46 18.70
CA TYR A 626 29.94 -9.89 18.38
C TYR A 626 29.76 -8.45 17.89
N LEU A 627 30.58 -7.53 18.38
CA LEU A 627 30.73 -6.18 17.83
C LEU A 627 32.16 -6.04 17.34
N ASN A 628 32.34 -5.66 16.08
CA ASN A 628 33.65 -5.58 15.45
C ASN A 628 34.47 -6.86 15.66
N GLU A 629 33.83 -8.00 15.43
CA GLU A 629 34.43 -9.33 15.57
C GLU A 629 34.81 -9.73 17.02
N GLU A 630 34.52 -8.89 18.03
CA GLU A 630 34.77 -9.18 19.44
C GLU A 630 33.48 -9.55 20.21
N PRO A 631 33.51 -10.57 21.08
CA PRO A 631 32.32 -11.01 21.82
C PRO A 631 31.85 -9.97 22.85
N ILE A 632 30.55 -9.66 22.84
CA ILE A 632 29.94 -8.66 23.72
C ILE A 632 29.40 -9.31 25.00
N ARG A 633 30.08 -9.10 26.12
CA ARG A 633 29.65 -9.57 27.46
C ARG A 633 28.57 -8.70 28.11
N ALA A 634 28.32 -7.51 27.58
CA ALA A 634 27.34 -6.58 28.18
C ALA A 634 25.88 -7.00 27.94
N ILE A 635 25.61 -7.87 26.96
CA ILE A 635 24.25 -8.34 26.65
C ILE A 635 23.86 -9.50 27.58
N CYS A 636 24.79 -10.44 27.82
CA CYS A 636 24.60 -11.66 28.61
C CYS A 636 25.85 -11.91 29.47
N ALA A 637 25.66 -12.35 30.73
CA ALA A 637 26.69 -12.31 31.78
C ALA A 637 28.02 -12.99 31.41
N ASP A 638 27.99 -14.05 30.61
CA ASP A 638 29.17 -14.82 30.16
C ASP A 638 29.53 -14.57 28.68
N GLY A 639 28.94 -13.56 28.04
CA GLY A 639 29.06 -13.32 26.59
C GLY A 639 28.28 -14.33 25.73
N THR A 640 27.59 -15.28 26.36
CA THR A 640 26.70 -16.26 25.73
C THR A 640 25.35 -16.20 26.43
N CYS A 641 24.29 -15.96 25.67
CA CYS A 641 22.91 -15.99 26.16
C CYS A 641 22.38 -17.42 26.04
N THR A 642 21.72 -17.93 27.08
CA THR A 642 20.84 -19.09 26.88
C THR A 642 19.70 -18.69 25.93
N TRP A 643 19.08 -19.66 25.23
CA TRP A 643 17.91 -19.37 24.40
C TRP A 643 16.83 -18.61 25.18
N LYS A 644 16.56 -19.05 26.41
CA LYS A 644 15.57 -18.42 27.30
C LYS A 644 15.92 -16.97 27.61
N GLU A 645 17.16 -16.69 28.00
CA GLU A 645 17.60 -15.32 28.29
C GLU A 645 17.51 -14.42 27.05
N PHE A 646 17.93 -14.92 25.88
CA PHE A 646 17.82 -14.21 24.61
C PHE A 646 16.35 -13.90 24.27
N GLU A 647 15.47 -14.90 24.35
CA GLU A 647 14.05 -14.76 24.05
C GLU A 647 13.37 -13.78 25.02
N GLU A 648 13.63 -13.88 26.32
CA GLU A 648 13.08 -12.97 27.34
C GLU A 648 13.51 -11.51 27.09
N LYS A 649 14.77 -11.28 26.69
CA LYS A 649 15.29 -9.93 26.38
C LYS A 649 14.66 -9.33 25.13
N LEU A 650 14.47 -10.11 24.06
CA LEU A 650 14.01 -9.59 22.77
C LEU A 650 12.49 -9.69 22.55
N THR A 651 11.77 -10.54 23.29
CA THR A 651 10.30 -10.67 23.18
C THR A 651 9.57 -9.33 23.33
N PRO A 652 9.94 -8.43 24.26
CA PRO A 652 9.33 -7.11 24.34
C PRO A 652 9.37 -6.31 23.02
N PHE A 653 10.41 -6.52 22.20
CA PHE A 653 10.61 -5.81 20.94
C PHE A 653 9.66 -6.30 19.82
N LEU A 654 9.06 -7.49 19.94
CA LEU A 654 8.04 -7.96 18.99
C LEU A 654 6.81 -7.06 18.96
N ASN A 655 6.56 -6.34 20.07
CA ASN A 655 5.43 -5.43 20.25
C ASN A 655 5.79 -3.97 19.97
N THR A 656 6.98 -3.68 19.44
CA THR A 656 7.40 -2.31 19.11
C THR A 656 6.43 -1.66 18.14
N LYS A 657 5.90 -0.49 18.53
CA LYS A 657 5.01 0.33 17.70
C LYS A 657 5.67 1.67 17.40
N ILE A 658 5.60 2.08 16.14
CA ILE A 658 6.05 3.39 15.66
C ILE A 658 4.88 4.37 15.51
N ASP A 659 3.83 4.23 16.32
CA ASP A 659 2.62 5.05 16.25
C ASP A 659 2.89 6.55 16.50
N PHE A 660 4.00 6.89 17.15
CA PHE A 660 4.46 8.26 17.36
C PHE A 660 4.98 8.91 16.08
N CYS A 661 5.24 8.13 15.03
CA CYS A 661 5.68 8.66 13.75
C CYS A 661 4.54 9.42 13.09
N GLU A 662 4.54 10.74 13.27
CA GLU A 662 3.73 11.68 12.50
C GLU A 662 4.28 11.73 11.07
N PHE A 663 3.99 10.73 10.22
CA PHE A 663 4.48 10.72 8.83
C PHE A 663 3.91 11.92 8.06
N LYS A 664 4.70 13.00 7.96
CA LYS A 664 4.40 14.14 7.10
C LYS A 664 4.85 13.81 5.69
N SER A 665 3.94 14.05 4.74
CA SER A 665 4.27 14.26 3.34
C SER A 665 5.19 15.48 3.25
N GLU A 666 6.49 15.29 3.03
CA GLU A 666 7.22 16.35 2.35
C GLU A 666 6.81 16.34 0.88
N PRO A 667 6.51 17.51 0.30
CA PRO A 667 6.33 17.62 -1.13
C PRO A 667 7.70 17.38 -1.77
N TYR A 668 7.81 16.30 -2.55
CA TYR A 668 8.75 16.24 -3.66
C TYR A 668 8.04 16.64 -4.93
#